data_AF-A0A5C7ZRG7-F1
#
_entry.id   AF-A0A5C7ZRG7-F1
#
_cell.length_a   1.000
_cell.length_b   1.000
_cell.length_c   1.000
_cell.angle_alpha   90.00
_cell.angle_beta   90.00
_cell.angle_gamma   90.00
#
_symmetry.space_group_name_H-M   'P 1'
#
loop_
_entity.id
_entity.type
_entity.pdbx_description
1 polymer ?
#
loop_
_entity_poly.entity_id
_entity_poly.type
_entity_poly.pdbx_seq_one_letter_code
_entity_poly.pdbx_strand_id
1 'polypeptide(L)'
;MNAAFQIDTGRATLALGQAATATNTKIAKAIADEVGPLLVDLLADSQLDWPQLGERLGLSSSLSAAGFWRSLWEKLVGEVPGEDAAMDVRLLDTFGCAVFRHVVERTGVVPNGFADERGGLVQFRGLNLSVNPGYLSSVLPALLQWPLFLDRYPVDGWCTEPVRDWIERVGLVLEGRIPSLGMAEVLGCLPGGRLPPSEMPALASILRLWPSNLGESTRWRGEAAGLLLRARNGAWVPAKMLIGRLGMEDELLARFAPDSVVLHPDYVSAGRDFHYVEQYLPHRPPDASSVAGWCVNATTNEQRTAVADWLIRNLYGPVINVLRSHRERSGWLFELQEDCSALQHLAVGERRLLLSRLGVDASTPDVLTRLPLSIDLRVIHGWWAERGVAWLKKFDERLWPASVDRSALKAEPFDRTAWMTLFSLGVFRRYGRVTDQQHRGFLDFLNSRGWWQTICEVDPEFGAEAWLGILRAYGEERQTDTVFELWMDSFPRLYRVARWLNVYVHLFQTLDRRESGSASFLLSPASDPSLSGSGIDAPTLSGILRLGQHLVIRELLRVDVLSSQVAKQMAFAPRSSVIDLMTRLGHDNVQTSTDIFRVLVEELGAEDACFGGAYDIPLQLLATTDSAARRDVERWADGMSEDDAQDLETDLR
;
A
#
# COMPACT_ATOMS: atom_id res chain seq x y z
N MET A 1 -20.26 -48.24 -15.06
CA MET A 1 -20.60 -48.41 -16.50
C MET A 1 -20.04 -49.74 -16.97
N ASN A 2 -20.85 -50.61 -17.58
CA ASN A 2 -20.38 -51.87 -18.13
C ASN A 2 -20.55 -51.84 -19.66
N ALA A 3 -19.44 -51.90 -20.40
CA ALA A 3 -19.41 -51.87 -21.85
C ALA A 3 -18.09 -52.47 -22.36
N ALA A 4 -17.99 -52.67 -23.68
CA ALA A 4 -16.82 -53.25 -24.33
C ALA A 4 -15.62 -52.27 -24.42
N PHE A 5 -15.18 -51.72 -23.29
CA PHE A 5 -14.00 -50.85 -23.22
C PHE A 5 -12.72 -51.63 -23.58
N GLN A 6 -11.82 -50.97 -24.28
CA GLN A 6 -10.48 -51.50 -24.56
C GLN A 6 -9.66 -51.50 -23.27
N ILE A 7 -9.15 -52.68 -22.94
CA ILE A 7 -8.29 -52.95 -21.80
C ILE A 7 -6.88 -53.30 -22.28
N ASP A 8 -5.88 -53.02 -21.45
CA ASP A 8 -4.51 -53.47 -21.71
C ASP A 8 -4.41 -54.98 -21.45
N THR A 9 -3.99 -55.72 -22.47
CA THR A 9 -3.80 -57.17 -22.42
C THR A 9 -2.68 -57.52 -21.44
N GLY A 10 -3.07 -57.85 -20.20
CA GLY A 10 -2.16 -58.31 -19.15
C GLY A 10 -2.29 -57.58 -17.81
N ARG A 11 -3.00 -56.44 -17.75
CA ARG A 11 -3.11 -55.62 -16.51
C ARG A 11 -4.52 -55.41 -15.99
N ALA A 12 -5.56 -55.85 -16.71
CA ALA A 12 -6.97 -55.61 -16.38
C ALA A 12 -7.32 -54.12 -16.16
N THR A 13 -6.48 -53.21 -16.65
CA THR A 13 -6.67 -51.76 -16.63
C THR A 13 -7.09 -51.26 -18.00
N LEU A 14 -7.72 -50.10 -18.07
CA LEU A 14 -8.06 -49.45 -19.34
C LEU A 14 -6.79 -49.16 -20.15
N ALA A 15 -6.87 -49.37 -21.46
CA ALA A 15 -5.76 -49.10 -22.37
C ALA A 15 -5.49 -47.58 -22.50
N LEU A 16 -4.22 -47.18 -22.42
CA LEU A 16 -3.79 -45.77 -22.35
C LEU A 16 -3.28 -45.18 -23.68
N GLY A 17 -3.14 -46.01 -24.73
CA GLY A 17 -2.67 -45.55 -26.04
C GLY A 17 -3.67 -44.59 -26.69
N GLN A 18 -3.20 -43.60 -27.46
CA GLN A 18 -4.04 -42.55 -28.05
C GLN A 18 -5.27 -43.08 -28.82
N ALA A 19 -5.10 -44.14 -29.61
CA ALA A 19 -6.19 -44.78 -30.35
C ALA A 19 -7.20 -45.50 -29.42
N ALA A 20 -6.70 -46.12 -28.35
CA ALA A 20 -7.54 -46.80 -27.37
C ALA A 20 -8.33 -45.80 -26.52
N THR A 21 -7.68 -44.73 -26.08
CA THR A 21 -8.33 -43.59 -25.41
C THR A 21 -9.45 -43.02 -26.27
N ALA A 22 -9.18 -42.70 -27.54
CA ALA A 22 -10.20 -42.19 -28.46
C ALA A 22 -11.38 -43.16 -28.64
N THR A 23 -11.12 -44.47 -28.67
CA THR A 23 -12.17 -45.50 -28.78
C THR A 23 -13.00 -45.58 -27.50
N ASN A 24 -12.36 -45.62 -26.34
CA ASN A 24 -13.04 -45.65 -25.04
C ASN A 24 -13.87 -44.39 -24.79
N THR A 25 -13.37 -43.21 -25.18
CA THR A 25 -14.13 -41.95 -25.15
C THR A 25 -15.37 -42.00 -26.04
N LYS A 26 -15.29 -42.61 -27.24
CA LYS A 26 -16.46 -42.81 -28.12
C LYS A 26 -17.49 -43.73 -27.48
N ILE A 27 -17.05 -44.83 -26.86
CA ILE A 27 -17.95 -45.74 -26.14
C ILE A 27 -18.66 -45.02 -24.99
N ALA A 28 -17.93 -44.26 -24.18
CA ALA A 28 -18.52 -43.48 -23.08
C ALA A 28 -19.59 -42.50 -23.58
N LYS A 29 -19.35 -41.82 -24.71
CA LYS A 29 -20.33 -40.92 -25.34
C LYS A 29 -21.54 -41.68 -25.90
N ALA A 30 -21.35 -42.83 -26.53
CA ALA A 30 -22.47 -43.65 -27.02
C ALA A 30 -23.38 -44.11 -25.87
N ILE A 31 -22.81 -44.51 -24.73
CA ILE A 31 -23.60 -44.84 -23.53
C ILE A 31 -24.35 -43.60 -23.03
N ALA A 32 -23.72 -42.42 -23.06
CA ALA A 32 -24.38 -41.17 -22.70
C ALA A 32 -25.58 -40.86 -23.62
N ASP A 33 -25.45 -41.09 -24.93
CA ASP A 33 -26.52 -40.90 -25.92
C ASP A 33 -27.71 -41.85 -25.69
N GLU A 34 -27.47 -43.05 -25.15
CA GLU A 34 -28.51 -44.02 -24.76
C GLU A 34 -29.19 -43.65 -23.43
N VAL A 35 -28.43 -43.17 -22.44
CA VAL A 35 -28.95 -42.80 -21.11
C VAL A 35 -29.68 -41.46 -21.13
N GLY A 36 -29.22 -40.52 -21.96
CA GLY A 36 -29.73 -39.15 -22.03
C GLY A 36 -31.24 -39.05 -22.22
N PRO A 37 -31.88 -39.75 -23.20
CA PRO A 37 -33.33 -39.73 -23.37
C PRO A 37 -34.11 -40.20 -22.13
N LEU A 38 -33.60 -41.20 -21.40
CA LEU A 38 -34.25 -41.70 -20.18
C LEU A 38 -34.25 -40.64 -19.07
N LEU A 39 -33.18 -39.86 -18.95
CA LEU A 39 -33.13 -38.75 -18.01
C LEU A 39 -33.96 -37.54 -18.44
N VAL A 40 -34.16 -37.34 -19.75
CA VAL A 40 -35.12 -36.34 -20.25
C VAL A 40 -36.54 -36.70 -19.83
N ASP A 41 -36.95 -37.97 -20.00
CA ASP A 41 -38.27 -38.44 -19.58
C ASP A 41 -38.41 -38.36 -18.04
N LEU A 42 -37.39 -38.76 -17.29
CA LEU A 42 -37.36 -38.64 -15.83
C LEU A 42 -37.49 -37.18 -15.36
N LEU A 43 -36.85 -36.24 -16.07
CA LEU A 43 -36.94 -34.81 -15.77
C LEU A 43 -38.36 -34.30 -16.01
N ALA A 44 -38.99 -34.68 -17.13
CA ALA A 44 -40.38 -34.34 -17.42
C ALA A 44 -41.34 -34.89 -16.34
N ASP A 45 -41.20 -36.15 -15.96
CA ASP A 45 -41.99 -36.77 -14.88
C ASP A 45 -41.79 -36.03 -13.55
N SER A 46 -40.55 -35.63 -13.25
CA SER A 46 -40.22 -34.90 -12.01
C SER A 46 -40.82 -33.50 -11.93
N GLN A 47 -41.09 -32.87 -13.08
CA GLN A 47 -41.79 -31.58 -13.16
C GLN A 47 -43.31 -31.73 -13.06
N LEU A 48 -43.85 -32.90 -13.42
CA LEU A 48 -45.29 -33.16 -13.44
C LEU A 48 -45.83 -33.59 -12.07
N ASP A 49 -45.18 -34.55 -11.41
CA ASP A 49 -45.57 -35.04 -10.07
C ASP A 49 -44.35 -35.53 -9.26
N TRP A 50 -43.65 -34.58 -8.64
CA TRP A 50 -42.49 -34.88 -7.80
C TRP A 50 -42.81 -35.78 -6.59
N PRO A 51 -43.88 -35.53 -5.79
CA PRO A 51 -44.21 -36.39 -4.65
C PRO A 51 -44.34 -37.87 -5.02
N GLN A 52 -45.07 -38.18 -6.11
CA GLN A 52 -45.27 -39.56 -6.55
C GLN A 52 -43.97 -40.17 -7.09
N LEU A 53 -43.21 -39.42 -7.89
CA LEU A 53 -41.93 -39.90 -8.43
C LEU A 53 -40.90 -40.13 -7.32
N GLY A 54 -40.81 -39.22 -6.34
CA GLY A 54 -39.92 -39.33 -5.20
C GLY A 54 -40.19 -40.58 -4.37
N GLU A 55 -41.45 -40.91 -4.12
CA GLU A 55 -41.85 -42.16 -3.44
C GLU A 55 -41.44 -43.39 -4.24
N ARG A 56 -41.69 -43.41 -5.56
CA ARG A 56 -41.28 -44.51 -6.46
C ARG A 56 -39.77 -44.72 -6.50
N LEU A 57 -38.99 -43.66 -6.35
CA LEU A 57 -37.53 -43.70 -6.28
C LEU A 57 -36.99 -43.98 -4.87
N GLY A 58 -37.86 -44.07 -3.85
CA GLY A 58 -37.47 -44.29 -2.46
C GLY A 58 -36.74 -43.11 -1.81
N LEU A 59 -37.04 -41.88 -2.25
CA LEU A 59 -36.39 -40.66 -1.77
C LEU A 59 -37.11 -40.09 -0.54
N SER A 60 -36.39 -39.30 0.27
CA SER A 60 -36.97 -38.57 1.39
C SER A 60 -38.05 -37.59 0.91
N SER A 61 -39.17 -37.50 1.63
CA SER A 61 -40.23 -36.52 1.37
C SER A 61 -39.79 -35.06 1.51
N SER A 62 -38.66 -34.82 2.20
CA SER A 62 -38.06 -33.49 2.35
C SER A 62 -37.19 -33.06 1.17
N LEU A 63 -36.85 -33.98 0.24
CA LEU A 63 -36.03 -33.66 -0.92
C LEU A 63 -36.92 -33.07 -2.02
N SER A 64 -36.55 -31.93 -2.59
CA SER A 64 -37.25 -31.34 -3.74
C SER A 64 -36.73 -31.91 -5.06
N ALA A 65 -37.51 -31.78 -6.15
CA ALA A 65 -37.07 -32.17 -7.49
C ALA A 65 -35.76 -31.47 -7.88
N ALA A 66 -35.67 -30.16 -7.64
CA ALA A 66 -34.45 -29.39 -7.89
C ALA A 66 -33.26 -29.90 -7.04
N GLY A 67 -33.51 -30.26 -5.78
CA GLY A 67 -32.52 -30.85 -4.89
C GLY A 67 -31.97 -32.19 -5.40
N PHE A 68 -32.86 -33.07 -5.88
CA PHE A 68 -32.47 -34.34 -6.51
C PHE A 68 -31.59 -34.12 -7.74
N TRP A 69 -32.04 -33.30 -8.69
CA TRP A 69 -31.29 -33.03 -9.92
C TRP A 69 -29.95 -32.36 -9.66
N ARG A 70 -29.89 -31.44 -8.70
CA ARG A 70 -28.63 -30.83 -8.24
C ARG A 70 -27.66 -31.90 -7.75
N SER A 71 -28.10 -32.77 -6.85
CA SER A 71 -27.24 -33.83 -6.29
C SER A 71 -26.83 -34.87 -7.34
N LEU A 72 -27.69 -35.17 -8.31
CA LEU A 72 -27.36 -36.04 -9.43
C LEU A 72 -26.23 -35.43 -10.28
N TRP A 73 -26.35 -34.17 -10.68
CA TRP A 73 -25.35 -33.50 -11.51
C TRP A 73 -24.04 -33.21 -10.77
N GLU A 74 -24.11 -32.94 -9.48
CA GLU A 74 -22.93 -32.83 -8.63
C GLU A 74 -22.12 -34.13 -8.59
N LYS A 75 -22.78 -35.29 -8.63
CA LYS A 75 -22.09 -36.59 -8.67
C LYS A 75 -21.66 -37.03 -10.07
N LEU A 76 -22.41 -36.67 -11.10
CA LEU A 76 -22.11 -37.07 -12.49
C LEU A 76 -21.10 -36.15 -13.18
N VAL A 77 -21.25 -34.84 -13.03
CA VAL A 77 -20.39 -33.83 -13.67
C VAL A 77 -19.28 -33.40 -12.72
N GLY A 78 -19.65 -33.01 -11.49
CA GLY A 78 -18.70 -32.69 -10.42
C GLY A 78 -17.57 -31.73 -10.82
N GLU A 79 -16.43 -31.90 -10.16
CA GLU A 79 -15.19 -31.16 -10.43
C GLU A 79 -14.44 -31.69 -11.65
N VAL A 80 -13.58 -30.86 -12.23
CA VAL A 80 -12.72 -31.25 -13.36
C VAL A 80 -11.65 -32.25 -12.88
N PRO A 81 -11.52 -33.43 -13.50
CA PRO A 81 -10.44 -34.37 -13.17
C PRO A 81 -9.07 -33.71 -13.34
N GLY A 82 -8.17 -33.92 -12.37
CA GLY A 82 -6.80 -33.43 -12.45
C GLY A 82 -6.00 -34.01 -13.62
N GLU A 83 -4.87 -33.36 -13.96
CA GLU A 83 -4.02 -33.76 -15.09
C GLU A 83 -3.51 -35.20 -15.00
N ASP A 84 -3.32 -35.74 -13.78
CA ASP A 84 -2.87 -37.11 -13.52
C ASP A 84 -4.01 -38.10 -13.24
N ALA A 85 -5.28 -37.70 -13.41
CA ALA A 85 -6.43 -38.56 -13.14
C ALA A 85 -6.36 -39.88 -13.94
N ALA A 86 -6.76 -40.97 -13.29
CA ALA A 86 -6.84 -42.27 -13.93
C ALA A 86 -7.85 -42.25 -15.11
N MET A 87 -7.65 -43.14 -16.10
CA MET A 87 -8.43 -43.13 -17.35
C MET A 87 -9.93 -43.36 -17.10
N ASP A 88 -10.28 -44.20 -16.13
CA ASP A 88 -11.65 -44.45 -15.73
C ASP A 88 -12.33 -43.18 -15.20
N VAL A 89 -11.65 -42.38 -14.39
CA VAL A 89 -12.15 -41.08 -13.91
C VAL A 89 -12.44 -40.15 -15.09
N ARG A 90 -11.55 -40.08 -16.09
CA ARG A 90 -11.76 -39.24 -17.28
C ARG A 90 -12.89 -39.74 -18.18
N LEU A 91 -13.11 -41.05 -18.25
CA LEU A 91 -14.22 -41.63 -19.00
C LEU A 91 -15.55 -41.40 -18.29
N LEU A 92 -15.60 -41.53 -16.96
CA LEU A 92 -16.76 -41.18 -16.15
C LEU A 92 -17.11 -39.71 -16.32
N ASP A 93 -16.09 -38.85 -16.32
CA ASP A 93 -16.25 -37.43 -16.57
C ASP A 93 -16.81 -37.10 -17.96
N THR A 94 -16.23 -37.74 -18.99
CA THR A 94 -16.73 -37.62 -20.38
C THR A 94 -18.19 -38.05 -20.47
N PHE A 95 -18.54 -39.17 -19.82
CA PHE A 95 -19.92 -39.67 -19.77
C PHE A 95 -20.85 -38.67 -19.07
N GLY A 96 -20.49 -38.20 -17.88
CA GLY A 96 -21.30 -37.24 -17.10
C GLY A 96 -21.54 -35.93 -17.86
N CYS A 97 -20.49 -35.35 -18.45
CA CYS A 97 -20.58 -34.15 -19.28
C CYS A 97 -21.47 -34.36 -20.51
N ALA A 98 -21.35 -35.50 -21.20
CA ALA A 98 -22.15 -35.81 -22.38
C ALA A 98 -23.64 -35.99 -22.02
N VAL A 99 -23.94 -36.74 -20.95
CA VAL A 99 -25.31 -36.92 -20.45
C VAL A 99 -25.92 -35.59 -20.06
N PHE A 100 -25.23 -34.79 -19.25
CA PHE A 100 -25.71 -33.49 -18.81
C PHE A 100 -26.01 -32.59 -20.02
N ARG A 101 -25.08 -32.48 -20.96
CA ARG A 101 -25.27 -31.70 -22.19
C ARG A 101 -26.52 -32.15 -22.95
N HIS A 102 -26.68 -33.44 -23.18
CA HIS A 102 -27.81 -33.99 -23.94
C HIS A 102 -29.16 -33.68 -23.28
N VAL A 103 -29.26 -33.83 -21.95
CA VAL A 103 -30.48 -33.53 -21.20
C VAL A 103 -30.81 -32.04 -21.27
N VAL A 104 -29.82 -31.17 -21.07
CA VAL A 104 -30.03 -29.72 -21.05
C VAL A 104 -30.30 -29.16 -22.46
N GLU A 105 -29.68 -29.68 -23.52
CA GLU A 105 -29.97 -29.26 -24.90
C GLU A 105 -31.41 -29.58 -25.31
N ARG A 106 -31.96 -30.70 -24.83
CA ARG A 106 -33.32 -31.14 -25.15
C ARG A 106 -34.40 -30.47 -24.31
N THR A 107 -34.13 -30.20 -23.05
CA THR A 107 -35.13 -29.66 -22.11
C THR A 107 -35.00 -28.16 -21.87
N GLY A 108 -33.79 -27.61 -22.02
CA GLY A 108 -33.46 -26.24 -21.63
C GLY A 108 -33.38 -26.03 -20.12
N VAL A 109 -33.57 -27.08 -19.32
CA VAL A 109 -33.78 -26.97 -17.87
C VAL A 109 -32.55 -27.44 -17.08
N VAL A 110 -32.22 -26.71 -16.03
CA VAL A 110 -31.18 -27.05 -15.03
C VAL A 110 -31.70 -26.74 -13.62
N PRO A 111 -31.23 -27.43 -12.58
CA PRO A 111 -31.41 -26.94 -11.21
C PRO A 111 -30.58 -25.66 -11.03
N ASN A 112 -31.14 -24.64 -10.37
CA ASN A 112 -30.40 -23.42 -10.05
C ASN A 112 -29.38 -23.60 -8.91
N GLY A 113 -29.44 -24.71 -8.18
CA GLY A 113 -28.40 -25.14 -7.24
C GLY A 113 -28.58 -24.68 -5.80
N PHE A 114 -29.58 -23.85 -5.49
CA PHE A 114 -29.90 -23.48 -4.11
C PHE A 114 -30.54 -24.65 -3.37
N ALA A 115 -30.20 -24.81 -2.08
CA ALA A 115 -30.73 -25.88 -1.23
C ALA A 115 -31.89 -25.43 -0.33
N ASP A 116 -32.22 -24.13 -0.35
CA ASP A 116 -33.32 -23.54 0.40
C ASP A 116 -34.55 -23.30 -0.49
N GLU A 117 -35.50 -22.48 -0.04
CA GLU A 117 -36.75 -22.16 -0.74
C GLU A 117 -36.53 -21.52 -2.13
N ARG A 118 -35.31 -21.02 -2.43
CA ARG A 118 -34.96 -20.51 -3.76
C ARG A 118 -34.61 -21.62 -4.74
N GLY A 119 -34.43 -22.85 -4.27
CA GLY A 119 -34.07 -24.01 -5.09
C GLY A 119 -35.17 -24.36 -6.09
N GLY A 120 -34.84 -24.35 -7.37
CA GLY A 120 -35.81 -24.58 -8.45
C GLY A 120 -35.18 -25.15 -9.73
N LEU A 121 -36.03 -25.71 -10.59
CA LEU A 121 -35.66 -26.06 -11.96
C LEU A 121 -35.95 -24.86 -12.87
N VAL A 122 -34.92 -24.34 -13.53
CA VAL A 122 -34.97 -23.08 -14.28
C VAL A 122 -34.45 -23.25 -15.71
N GLN A 123 -34.80 -22.31 -16.59
CA GLN A 123 -34.27 -22.27 -17.95
C GLN A 123 -32.83 -21.76 -17.92
N PHE A 124 -31.86 -22.57 -18.37
CA PHE A 124 -30.44 -22.21 -18.27
C PHE A 124 -30.10 -20.93 -19.06
N ARG A 125 -30.86 -20.63 -20.13
CA ARG A 125 -30.70 -19.42 -20.95
C ARG A 125 -31.14 -18.14 -20.25
N GLY A 126 -31.96 -18.25 -19.20
CA GLY A 126 -32.41 -17.13 -18.37
C GLY A 126 -31.44 -16.80 -17.23
N LEU A 127 -30.42 -17.63 -17.00
CA LEU A 127 -29.43 -17.39 -15.95
C LEU A 127 -28.55 -16.17 -16.28
N ASN A 128 -28.35 -15.31 -15.29
CA ASN A 128 -27.66 -14.03 -15.44
C ASN A 128 -26.67 -13.70 -14.31
N LEU A 129 -26.64 -14.50 -13.24
CA LEU A 129 -25.72 -14.31 -12.11
C LEU A 129 -25.47 -15.66 -11.42
N SER A 130 -24.21 -15.97 -11.12
CA SER A 130 -23.86 -17.05 -10.22
C SER A 130 -23.48 -16.52 -8.83
N VAL A 131 -23.85 -17.26 -7.80
CA VAL A 131 -23.69 -16.85 -6.40
C VAL A 131 -23.06 -18.00 -5.60
N ASN A 132 -22.17 -17.65 -4.67
CA ASN A 132 -21.69 -18.58 -3.67
C ASN A 132 -22.48 -18.38 -2.35
N PRO A 133 -23.56 -19.14 -2.09
CA PRO A 133 -24.39 -18.93 -0.91
C PRO A 133 -23.67 -19.27 0.40
N GLY A 134 -22.65 -20.13 0.37
CA GLY A 134 -21.84 -20.43 1.55
C GLY A 134 -21.00 -19.23 1.97
N TYR A 135 -20.30 -18.62 1.01
CA TYR A 135 -19.48 -17.44 1.24
C TYR A 135 -20.31 -16.18 1.50
N LEU A 136 -21.35 -15.92 0.70
CA LEU A 136 -22.10 -14.66 0.69
C LEU A 136 -23.40 -14.70 1.49
N SER A 137 -23.60 -15.68 2.36
CA SER A 137 -24.85 -15.87 3.13
C SER A 137 -25.32 -14.61 3.86
N SER A 138 -24.40 -13.84 4.45
CA SER A 138 -24.67 -12.58 5.15
C SER A 138 -25.05 -11.42 4.21
N VAL A 139 -24.56 -11.44 2.97
CA VAL A 139 -24.71 -10.34 2.01
C VAL A 139 -26.03 -10.43 1.24
N LEU A 140 -26.48 -11.66 0.95
CA LEU A 140 -27.65 -11.89 0.11
C LEU A 140 -28.92 -11.17 0.58
N PRO A 141 -29.26 -11.12 1.88
CA PRO A 141 -30.43 -10.36 2.34
C PRO A 141 -30.36 -8.87 2.01
N ALA A 142 -29.17 -8.26 2.08
CA ALA A 142 -29.00 -6.84 1.74
C ALA A 142 -29.11 -6.60 0.24
N LEU A 143 -28.60 -7.52 -0.59
CA LEU A 143 -28.75 -7.44 -2.05
C LEU A 143 -30.21 -7.56 -2.49
N LEU A 144 -30.99 -8.45 -1.85
CA LEU A 144 -32.43 -8.60 -2.10
C LEU A 144 -33.25 -7.36 -1.72
N GLN A 145 -32.71 -6.47 -0.90
CA GLN A 145 -33.36 -5.21 -0.54
C GLN A 145 -32.97 -4.05 -1.46
N TRP A 146 -32.06 -4.25 -2.41
CA TRP A 146 -31.55 -3.19 -3.28
C TRP A 146 -32.21 -3.24 -4.67
N PRO A 147 -33.13 -2.31 -5.02
CA PRO A 147 -33.89 -2.39 -6.27
C PRO A 147 -33.02 -2.35 -7.53
N LEU A 148 -31.98 -1.51 -7.56
CA LEU A 148 -31.07 -1.43 -8.71
C LEU A 148 -30.36 -2.76 -9.00
N PHE A 149 -30.05 -3.52 -7.94
CA PHE A 149 -29.44 -4.83 -8.10
C PHE A 149 -30.42 -5.83 -8.69
N LEU A 150 -31.66 -5.85 -8.19
CA LEU A 150 -32.71 -6.76 -8.66
C LEU A 150 -33.19 -6.45 -10.08
N ASP A 151 -33.22 -5.18 -10.47
CA ASP A 151 -33.54 -4.77 -11.84
C ASP A 151 -32.51 -5.31 -12.86
N ARG A 152 -31.23 -5.34 -12.46
CA ARG A 152 -30.15 -5.85 -13.30
C ARG A 152 -30.01 -7.38 -13.23
N TYR A 153 -30.17 -7.95 -12.05
CA TYR A 153 -30.04 -9.37 -11.76
C TYR A 153 -31.30 -9.89 -11.04
N PRO A 154 -32.42 -10.12 -11.76
CA PRO A 154 -33.60 -10.74 -11.18
C PRO A 154 -33.30 -12.09 -10.53
N VAL A 155 -33.90 -12.38 -9.37
CA VAL A 155 -33.64 -13.58 -8.56
C VAL A 155 -33.87 -14.88 -9.33
N ASP A 156 -34.87 -14.90 -10.24
CA ASP A 156 -35.18 -16.05 -11.08
C ASP A 156 -34.03 -16.42 -12.05
N GLY A 157 -33.11 -15.49 -12.31
CA GLY A 157 -31.91 -15.68 -13.12
C GLY A 157 -30.67 -16.13 -12.33
N TRP A 158 -30.77 -16.32 -11.01
CA TRP A 158 -29.61 -16.68 -10.19
C TRP A 158 -29.37 -18.19 -10.20
N CYS A 159 -28.10 -18.59 -10.19
CA CYS A 159 -27.68 -19.96 -9.92
C CYS A 159 -26.50 -20.01 -8.93
N THR A 160 -26.13 -21.20 -8.47
CA THR A 160 -24.88 -21.38 -7.73
C THR A 160 -23.69 -21.53 -8.66
N GLU A 161 -22.48 -21.22 -8.17
CA GLU A 161 -21.24 -21.36 -8.96
C GLU A 161 -21.05 -22.76 -9.59
N PRO A 162 -21.31 -23.89 -8.88
CA PRO A 162 -21.22 -25.21 -9.50
C PRO A 162 -22.13 -25.39 -10.72
N VAL A 163 -23.34 -24.82 -10.68
CA VAL A 163 -24.29 -24.92 -11.80
C VAL A 163 -23.77 -24.14 -13.01
N ARG A 164 -23.26 -22.92 -12.80
CA ARG A 164 -22.58 -22.16 -13.87
C ARG A 164 -21.44 -22.99 -14.46
N ASP A 165 -20.57 -23.52 -13.59
CA ASP A 165 -19.37 -24.25 -14.01
C ASP A 165 -19.74 -25.48 -14.84
N TRP A 166 -20.79 -26.22 -14.48
CA TRP A 166 -21.27 -27.35 -15.27
C TRP A 166 -21.70 -26.92 -16.68
N ILE A 167 -22.49 -25.85 -16.81
CA ILE A 167 -23.05 -25.37 -18.08
C ILE A 167 -21.94 -24.82 -19.00
N GLU A 168 -20.99 -24.07 -18.45
CA GLU A 168 -19.83 -23.56 -19.18
C GLU A 168 -18.90 -24.68 -19.61
N ARG A 169 -18.61 -25.62 -18.70
CA ARG A 169 -17.76 -26.79 -18.95
C ARG A 169 -18.25 -27.66 -20.09
N VAL A 170 -19.57 -27.87 -20.21
CA VAL A 170 -20.13 -28.63 -21.32
C VAL A 170 -20.36 -27.79 -22.58
N GLY A 171 -19.98 -26.51 -22.59
CA GLY A 171 -20.03 -25.62 -23.74
C GLY A 171 -21.45 -25.22 -24.18
N LEU A 172 -22.41 -25.19 -23.25
CA LEU A 172 -23.77 -24.69 -23.50
C LEU A 172 -23.83 -23.17 -23.45
N VAL A 173 -22.92 -22.57 -22.67
CA VAL A 173 -22.74 -21.15 -22.49
C VAL A 173 -21.26 -20.82 -22.64
N LEU A 174 -20.95 -19.67 -23.24
CA LEU A 174 -19.57 -19.16 -23.30
C LEU A 174 -19.11 -18.80 -21.89
N GLU A 175 -17.86 -19.16 -21.57
CA GLU A 175 -17.21 -18.81 -20.31
C GLU A 175 -17.35 -17.31 -19.99
N GLY A 176 -17.78 -17.01 -18.77
CA GLY A 176 -17.94 -15.65 -18.27
C GLY A 176 -19.23 -14.95 -18.69
N ARG A 177 -20.11 -15.60 -19.47
CA ARG A 177 -21.44 -15.04 -19.80
C ARG A 177 -22.32 -14.90 -18.56
N ILE A 178 -22.22 -15.84 -17.62
CA ILE A 178 -22.90 -15.78 -16.32
C ILE A 178 -21.85 -15.34 -15.30
N PRO A 179 -21.78 -14.04 -14.95
CA PRO A 179 -20.78 -13.55 -14.01
C PRO A 179 -20.99 -14.15 -12.61
N SER A 180 -19.90 -14.39 -11.87
CA SER A 180 -19.99 -14.65 -10.43
C SER A 180 -20.17 -13.33 -9.70
N LEU A 181 -21.03 -13.34 -8.68
CA LEU A 181 -21.30 -12.21 -7.83
C LEU A 181 -20.03 -11.75 -7.09
N GLY A 182 -19.42 -10.70 -7.62
CA GLY A 182 -18.36 -9.94 -6.98
C GLY A 182 -18.77 -8.49 -6.75
N MET A 183 -17.81 -7.71 -6.25
CA MET A 183 -18.01 -6.27 -6.05
C MET A 183 -18.15 -5.53 -7.40
N ALA A 184 -17.51 -6.01 -8.46
CA ALA A 184 -17.68 -5.49 -9.82
C ALA A 184 -19.14 -5.55 -10.29
N GLU A 185 -19.85 -6.64 -10.03
CA GLU A 185 -21.28 -6.82 -10.39
C GLU A 185 -22.17 -5.89 -9.56
N VAL A 186 -21.88 -5.76 -8.26
CA VAL A 186 -22.57 -4.84 -7.33
C VAL A 186 -22.41 -3.39 -7.80
N LEU A 187 -21.17 -2.94 -8.02
CA LEU A 187 -20.89 -1.58 -8.50
C LEU A 187 -21.39 -1.34 -9.92
N GLY A 188 -21.40 -2.38 -10.75
CA GLY A 188 -21.93 -2.35 -12.11
C GLY A 188 -23.43 -2.01 -12.15
N CYS A 189 -24.19 -2.26 -11.08
CA CYS A 189 -25.61 -1.90 -11.00
C CYS A 189 -25.85 -0.38 -11.02
N LEU A 190 -24.83 0.43 -10.71
CA LEU A 190 -24.94 1.88 -10.70
C LEU A 190 -24.98 2.46 -12.12
N PRO A 191 -26.05 3.17 -12.52
CA PRO A 191 -26.19 3.71 -13.88
C PRO A 191 -25.05 4.65 -14.25
N GLY A 192 -24.30 4.29 -15.30
CA GLY A 192 -23.15 5.05 -15.77
C GLY A 192 -22.01 5.16 -14.74
N GLY A 193 -21.93 4.23 -13.78
CA GLY A 193 -20.93 4.23 -12.71
C GLY A 193 -21.11 5.37 -11.70
N ARG A 194 -22.28 6.00 -11.67
CA ARG A 194 -22.59 7.13 -10.78
C ARG A 194 -23.16 6.62 -9.47
N LEU A 195 -22.52 6.93 -8.35
CA LEU A 195 -23.01 6.60 -7.02
C LEU A 195 -23.70 7.82 -6.40
N PRO A 196 -25.03 8.00 -6.53
CA PRO A 196 -25.72 9.10 -5.88
C PRO A 196 -25.86 8.83 -4.37
N PRO A 197 -26.05 9.88 -3.55
CA PRO A 197 -26.25 9.72 -2.10
C PRO A 197 -27.42 8.81 -1.72
N SER A 198 -28.45 8.68 -2.56
CA SER A 198 -29.61 7.80 -2.33
C SER A 198 -29.25 6.31 -2.29
N GLU A 199 -28.24 5.88 -3.04
CA GLU A 199 -27.80 4.48 -3.07
C GLU A 199 -26.75 4.16 -1.99
N MET A 200 -26.26 5.18 -1.26
CA MET A 200 -25.22 5.02 -0.25
C MET A 200 -25.60 4.03 0.86
N PRO A 201 -26.82 4.08 1.44
CA PRO A 201 -27.19 3.17 2.52
C PRO A 201 -27.23 1.71 2.08
N ALA A 202 -27.71 1.44 0.86
CA ALA A 202 -27.74 0.09 0.29
C ALA A 202 -26.32 -0.46 0.10
N LEU A 203 -25.44 0.32 -0.54
CA LEU A 203 -24.05 -0.08 -0.75
C LEU A 203 -23.29 -0.24 0.57
N ALA A 204 -23.47 0.68 1.52
CA ALA A 204 -22.85 0.57 2.85
C ALA A 204 -23.30 -0.69 3.60
N SER A 205 -24.59 -1.04 3.50
CA SER A 205 -25.13 -2.26 4.13
C SER A 205 -24.53 -3.53 3.52
N ILE A 206 -24.39 -3.57 2.20
CA ILE A 206 -23.75 -4.68 1.48
C ILE A 206 -22.28 -4.82 1.91
N LEU A 207 -21.52 -3.72 1.89
CA LEU A 207 -20.10 -3.74 2.25
C LEU A 207 -19.87 -4.17 3.71
N ARG A 208 -20.73 -3.75 4.65
CA ARG A 208 -20.64 -4.12 6.07
C ARG A 208 -20.82 -5.61 6.33
N LEU A 209 -21.66 -6.25 5.51
CA LEU A 209 -21.99 -7.67 5.64
C LEU A 209 -21.07 -8.55 4.81
N TRP A 210 -20.21 -7.95 3.98
CA TRP A 210 -19.32 -8.68 3.10
C TRP A 210 -18.22 -9.38 3.93
N PRO A 211 -18.03 -10.71 3.78
CA PRO A 211 -17.00 -11.44 4.51
C PRO A 211 -15.64 -10.84 4.18
N SER A 212 -14.91 -10.34 5.19
CA SER A 212 -13.64 -9.65 4.97
C SER A 212 -12.47 -10.63 4.89
N ASN A 213 -11.83 -10.72 3.73
CA ASN A 213 -10.57 -11.43 3.54
C ASN A 213 -9.39 -10.46 3.38
N LEU A 214 -8.18 -10.93 3.71
CA LEU A 214 -6.94 -10.16 3.50
C LEU A 214 -6.81 -9.75 2.03
N GLY A 215 -6.67 -8.44 1.77
CA GLY A 215 -6.44 -7.88 0.43
C GLY A 215 -7.69 -7.42 -0.34
N GLU A 216 -8.90 -7.74 0.12
CA GLU A 216 -10.15 -7.36 -0.57
C GLU A 216 -10.33 -5.85 -0.68
N SER A 217 -9.98 -5.09 0.37
CA SER A 217 -10.09 -3.62 0.35
C SER A 217 -9.22 -2.97 -0.74
N THR A 218 -8.07 -3.57 -1.08
CA THR A 218 -7.22 -3.11 -2.18
C THR A 218 -7.80 -3.48 -3.53
N ARG A 219 -8.32 -4.71 -3.68
CA ARG A 219 -9.00 -5.16 -4.90
C ARG A 219 -10.22 -4.30 -5.19
N TRP A 220 -11.07 -4.04 -4.20
CA TRP A 220 -12.29 -3.23 -4.37
C TRP A 220 -11.98 -1.78 -4.69
N ARG A 221 -10.89 -1.20 -4.13
CA ARG A 221 -10.42 0.11 -4.57
C ARG A 221 -10.06 0.14 -6.07
N GLY A 222 -9.56 -0.97 -6.60
CA GLY A 222 -9.34 -1.16 -8.03
C GLY A 222 -10.64 -1.25 -8.83
N GLU A 223 -11.60 -2.06 -8.38
CA GLU A 223 -12.91 -2.21 -9.04
C GLU A 223 -13.75 -0.91 -8.99
N ALA A 224 -13.62 -0.15 -7.90
CA ALA A 224 -14.22 1.17 -7.71
C ALA A 224 -13.49 2.31 -8.46
N ALA A 225 -12.42 2.03 -9.20
CA ALA A 225 -11.63 3.05 -9.90
C ALA A 225 -12.43 3.89 -10.90
N GLY A 226 -13.47 3.29 -11.49
CA GLY A 226 -14.37 3.91 -12.46
C GLY A 226 -15.56 4.65 -11.85
N LEU A 227 -15.77 4.58 -10.53
CA LEU A 227 -16.93 5.21 -9.89
C LEU A 227 -16.85 6.74 -9.94
N LEU A 228 -17.98 7.34 -10.27
CA LEU A 228 -18.20 8.77 -10.30
C LEU A 228 -19.02 9.19 -9.08
N LEU A 229 -18.56 10.21 -8.38
CA LEU A 229 -19.34 10.89 -7.33
C LEU A 229 -19.66 12.31 -7.80
N ARG A 230 -20.63 12.93 -7.14
CA ARG A 230 -21.01 14.31 -7.42
C ARG A 230 -20.05 15.28 -6.71
N ALA A 231 -19.46 16.20 -7.47
CA ALA A 231 -18.73 17.34 -6.95
C ALA A 231 -19.70 18.44 -6.45
N ARG A 232 -19.20 19.41 -5.69
CA ARG A 232 -20.00 20.51 -5.12
C ARG A 232 -20.68 21.35 -6.20
N ASN A 233 -20.05 21.51 -7.37
CA ASN A 233 -20.66 22.18 -8.52
C ASN A 233 -21.72 21.33 -9.27
N GLY A 234 -22.01 20.12 -8.79
CA GLY A 234 -22.99 19.20 -9.38
C GLY A 234 -22.46 18.28 -10.47
N ALA A 235 -21.21 18.43 -10.91
CA ALA A 235 -20.62 17.56 -11.93
C ALA A 235 -20.33 16.15 -11.39
N TRP A 236 -20.42 15.14 -12.27
CA TRP A 236 -20.01 13.77 -11.97
C TRP A 236 -18.53 13.60 -12.28
N VAL A 237 -17.73 13.33 -11.26
CA VAL A 237 -16.26 13.31 -11.33
C VAL A 237 -15.75 12.00 -10.73
N PRO A 238 -14.66 11.40 -11.27
CA PRO A 238 -14.07 10.21 -10.69
C PRO A 238 -13.78 10.37 -9.21
N ALA A 239 -14.19 9.40 -8.39
CA ALA A 239 -14.06 9.46 -6.94
C ALA A 239 -12.64 9.81 -6.49
N LYS A 240 -11.63 9.27 -7.18
CA LYS A 240 -10.20 9.51 -6.91
C LYS A 240 -9.74 10.96 -7.03
N MET A 241 -10.49 11.80 -7.74
CA MET A 241 -10.15 13.21 -7.97
C MET A 241 -10.81 14.15 -6.95
N LEU A 242 -11.74 13.63 -6.13
CA LEU A 242 -12.48 14.44 -5.18
C LEU A 242 -11.78 14.52 -3.83
N ILE A 243 -11.78 15.72 -3.28
CA ILE A 243 -11.27 16.03 -1.94
C ILE A 243 -12.40 16.29 -0.95
N GLY A 244 -12.07 16.20 0.33
CA GLY A 244 -13.02 16.33 1.44
C GLY A 244 -13.55 14.98 1.92
N ARG A 245 -12.72 13.93 1.81
CA ARG A 245 -13.06 12.57 2.22
C ARG A 245 -12.20 12.08 3.39
N LEU A 246 -10.94 12.50 3.49
CA LEU A 246 -9.97 11.88 4.39
C LEU A 246 -9.30 12.86 5.36
N GLY A 247 -9.92 13.02 6.53
CA GLY A 247 -9.30 13.69 7.68
C GLY A 247 -9.08 15.20 7.50
N MET A 248 -8.41 15.79 8.50
CA MET A 248 -8.33 17.25 8.66
C MET A 248 -7.61 17.99 7.52
N GLU A 249 -6.72 17.32 6.78
CA GLU A 249 -5.97 17.95 5.69
C GLU A 249 -6.84 18.15 4.43
N ASP A 250 -7.63 17.14 4.08
CA ASP A 250 -8.59 17.19 2.97
C ASP A 250 -9.70 18.22 3.23
N GLU A 251 -10.14 18.36 4.48
CA GLU A 251 -11.10 19.37 4.91
C GLU A 251 -10.57 20.80 4.70
N LEU A 252 -9.30 21.04 5.01
CA LEU A 252 -8.66 22.34 4.76
C LEU A 252 -8.53 22.63 3.27
N LEU A 253 -8.11 21.66 2.46
CA LEU A 253 -8.06 21.80 1.00
C LEU A 253 -9.44 22.12 0.40
N ALA A 254 -10.50 21.46 0.88
CA ALA A 254 -11.87 21.65 0.42
C ALA A 254 -12.45 23.06 0.65
N ARG A 255 -11.80 23.88 1.50
CA ARG A 255 -12.20 25.26 1.77
C ARG A 255 -11.74 26.26 0.70
N PHE A 256 -10.72 25.93 -0.08
CA PHE A 256 -10.18 26.83 -1.11
C PHE A 256 -9.98 26.18 -2.49
N ALA A 257 -10.13 24.86 -2.61
CA ALA A 257 -10.16 24.21 -3.91
C ALA A 257 -11.43 24.56 -4.71
N PRO A 258 -11.39 24.48 -6.06
CA PRO A 258 -12.55 24.68 -6.90
C PRO A 258 -13.69 23.71 -6.60
N ASP A 259 -14.94 24.17 -6.69
CA ASP A 259 -16.14 23.34 -6.45
C ASP A 259 -16.26 22.13 -7.40
N SER A 260 -15.51 22.12 -8.50
CA SER A 260 -15.43 20.99 -9.44
C SER A 260 -14.62 19.79 -8.90
N VAL A 261 -13.81 19.98 -7.85
CA VAL A 261 -12.99 18.92 -7.25
C VAL A 261 -13.34 18.63 -5.81
N VAL A 262 -14.25 19.40 -5.20
CA VAL A 262 -14.70 19.16 -3.82
C VAL A 262 -15.94 18.28 -3.81
N LEU A 263 -16.01 17.31 -2.91
CA LEU A 263 -17.17 16.43 -2.75
C LEU A 263 -18.45 17.23 -2.42
N HIS A 264 -19.58 16.82 -2.99
CA HIS A 264 -20.87 17.43 -2.70
C HIS A 264 -21.31 17.21 -1.24
N PRO A 265 -21.85 18.22 -0.53
CA PRO A 265 -22.25 18.13 0.88
C PRO A 265 -23.22 16.98 1.22
N ASP A 266 -24.14 16.63 0.31
CA ASP A 266 -25.06 15.50 0.49
C ASP A 266 -24.36 14.17 0.86
N TYR A 267 -23.13 13.92 0.39
CA TYR A 267 -22.36 12.74 0.80
C TYR A 267 -21.92 12.81 2.26
N VAL A 268 -21.51 13.99 2.72
CA VAL A 268 -21.15 14.23 4.12
C VAL A 268 -22.38 14.08 5.01
N SER A 269 -23.55 14.51 4.53
CA SER A 269 -24.83 14.34 5.25
C SER A 269 -25.28 12.88 5.38
N ALA A 270 -24.81 11.98 4.50
CA ALA A 270 -25.02 10.53 4.63
C ALA A 270 -24.21 9.91 5.80
N GLY A 271 -23.34 10.70 6.44
CA GLY A 271 -22.73 10.38 7.74
C GLY A 271 -21.96 9.05 7.73
N ARG A 272 -22.40 8.11 8.57
CA ARG A 272 -21.70 6.84 8.81
C ARG A 272 -21.67 5.91 7.60
N ASP A 273 -22.66 5.99 6.71
CA ASP A 273 -22.72 5.13 5.54
C ASP A 273 -21.66 5.55 4.51
N PHE A 274 -21.53 6.86 4.29
CA PHE A 274 -20.47 7.40 3.46
C PHE A 274 -19.07 7.09 4.01
N HIS A 275 -18.85 7.30 5.32
CA HIS A 275 -17.56 7.00 5.97
C HIS A 275 -17.17 5.51 5.87
N TYR A 276 -18.14 4.61 5.75
CA TYR A 276 -17.85 3.20 5.52
C TYR A 276 -17.48 2.94 4.06
N VAL A 277 -18.25 3.48 3.12
CA VAL A 277 -18.02 3.31 1.68
C VAL A 277 -16.70 3.95 1.23
N GLU A 278 -16.33 5.11 1.77
CA GLU A 278 -15.15 5.86 1.33
C GLU A 278 -13.83 5.10 1.52
N GLN A 279 -13.77 4.17 2.48
CA GLN A 279 -12.60 3.31 2.74
C GLN A 279 -12.27 2.39 1.56
N TYR A 280 -13.28 2.09 0.74
CA TYR A 280 -13.19 1.24 -0.45
C TYR A 280 -13.13 2.05 -1.75
N LEU A 281 -13.17 3.38 -1.67
CA LEU A 281 -13.00 4.25 -2.84
C LEU A 281 -11.51 4.53 -3.09
N PRO A 282 -11.09 4.64 -4.36
CA PRO A 282 -9.73 5.07 -4.67
C PRO A 282 -9.48 6.49 -4.13
N HIS A 283 -8.29 6.72 -3.59
CA HIS A 283 -7.82 8.05 -3.21
C HIS A 283 -6.53 8.36 -3.94
N ARG A 284 -6.48 9.52 -4.58
CA ARG A 284 -5.27 10.08 -5.14
C ARG A 284 -5.11 11.49 -4.56
N PRO A 285 -4.05 11.77 -3.78
CA PRO A 285 -3.81 13.12 -3.32
C PRO A 285 -3.62 14.04 -4.54
N PRO A 286 -4.09 15.30 -4.47
CA PRO A 286 -3.92 16.24 -5.56
C PRO A 286 -2.44 16.51 -5.80
N ASP A 287 -2.06 16.73 -7.06
CA ASP A 287 -0.69 17.06 -7.41
C ASP A 287 -0.33 18.50 -6.96
N ALA A 288 0.96 18.75 -6.77
CA ALA A 288 1.43 20.01 -6.23
C ALA A 288 1.09 21.23 -7.11
N SER A 289 0.98 21.04 -8.43
CA SER A 289 0.65 22.11 -9.38
C SER A 289 -0.81 22.53 -9.26
N SER A 290 -1.71 21.55 -9.18
CA SER A 290 -3.14 21.79 -8.94
C SER A 290 -3.36 22.55 -7.64
N VAL A 291 -2.77 22.11 -6.52
CA VAL A 291 -2.91 22.78 -5.22
C VAL A 291 -2.34 24.20 -5.26
N ALA A 292 -1.16 24.40 -5.86
CA ALA A 292 -0.59 25.73 -6.03
C ALA A 292 -1.52 26.66 -6.82
N GLY A 293 -2.13 26.15 -7.89
CA GLY A 293 -3.13 26.89 -8.67
C GLY A 293 -4.36 27.27 -7.83
N TRP A 294 -4.82 26.40 -6.93
CA TRP A 294 -5.93 26.71 -6.03
C TRP A 294 -5.57 27.80 -5.02
N CYS A 295 -4.34 27.76 -4.46
CA CYS A 295 -3.85 28.79 -3.56
C CYS A 295 -3.81 30.17 -4.23
N VAL A 296 -3.28 30.25 -5.45
CA VAL A 296 -3.18 31.51 -6.21
C VAL A 296 -4.56 32.08 -6.55
N ASN A 297 -5.53 31.21 -6.86
CA ASN A 297 -6.89 31.61 -7.26
C ASN A 297 -7.85 31.86 -6.09
N ALA A 298 -7.39 31.81 -4.84
CA ALA A 298 -8.24 32.13 -3.68
C ALA A 298 -8.67 33.61 -3.68
N THR A 299 -9.98 33.84 -3.75
CA THR A 299 -10.54 35.19 -3.94
C THR A 299 -11.06 35.80 -2.64
N THR A 300 -11.68 34.99 -1.77
CA THR A 300 -12.29 35.48 -0.52
C THR A 300 -11.30 35.44 0.64
N ASN A 301 -11.50 36.30 1.65
CA ASN A 301 -10.63 36.29 2.83
C ASN A 301 -10.67 34.95 3.58
N GLU A 302 -11.82 34.28 3.59
CA GLU A 302 -12.00 32.95 4.18
C GLU A 302 -11.17 31.87 3.45
N GLN A 303 -11.17 31.88 2.10
CA GLN A 303 -10.33 31.00 1.29
C GLN A 303 -8.85 31.28 1.55
N ARG A 304 -8.45 32.56 1.59
CA ARG A 304 -7.07 32.98 1.83
C ARG A 304 -6.58 32.58 3.22
N THR A 305 -7.44 32.68 4.23
CA THR A 305 -7.19 32.20 5.60
C THR A 305 -6.96 30.68 5.59
N ALA A 306 -7.82 29.93 4.90
CA ALA A 306 -7.68 28.48 4.77
C ALA A 306 -6.42 28.06 4.00
N VAL A 307 -6.01 28.82 2.97
CA VAL A 307 -4.74 28.64 2.28
C VAL A 307 -3.57 28.84 3.23
N ALA A 308 -3.58 29.89 4.06
CA ALA A 308 -2.53 30.13 5.04
C ALA A 308 -2.43 28.99 6.09
N ASP A 309 -3.56 28.52 6.60
CA ASP A 309 -3.65 27.37 7.51
C ASP A 309 -3.11 26.08 6.88
N TRP A 310 -3.39 25.85 5.61
CA TRP A 310 -2.92 24.67 4.91
C TRP A 310 -1.41 24.76 4.63
N LEU A 311 -0.92 25.92 4.17
CA LEU A 311 0.49 26.13 3.85
C LEU A 311 1.38 26.06 5.08
N ILE A 312 0.97 26.59 6.24
CA ILE A 312 1.78 26.51 7.46
C ILE A 312 1.98 25.06 7.94
N ARG A 313 1.00 24.19 7.68
CA ARG A 313 1.08 22.76 7.97
C ARG A 313 1.92 21.99 6.94
N ASN A 314 2.04 22.53 5.73
CA ASN A 314 2.69 21.92 4.58
C ASN A 314 3.90 22.72 4.05
N LEU A 315 4.58 23.48 4.91
CA LEU A 315 5.68 24.40 4.55
C LEU A 315 6.86 23.75 3.82
N TYR A 316 7.04 22.44 3.98
CA TYR A 316 8.12 21.67 3.37
C TYR A 316 7.62 20.78 2.22
N GLY A 317 6.37 20.94 1.81
CA GLY A 317 5.77 20.23 0.71
C GLY A 317 6.18 20.79 -0.65
N PRO A 318 6.07 19.98 -1.73
CA PRO A 318 6.41 20.39 -3.09
C PRO A 318 5.61 21.61 -3.59
N VAL A 319 4.43 21.89 -3.01
CA VAL A 319 3.57 23.04 -3.36
C VAL A 319 4.27 24.37 -3.15
N ILE A 320 5.08 24.53 -2.10
CA ILE A 320 5.81 25.79 -1.82
C ILE A 320 6.82 26.09 -2.93
N ASN A 321 7.52 25.07 -3.43
CA ASN A 321 8.47 25.24 -4.53
C ASN A 321 7.74 25.65 -5.83
N VAL A 322 6.58 25.05 -6.10
CA VAL A 322 5.74 25.43 -7.25
C VAL A 322 5.22 26.86 -7.10
N LEU A 323 4.77 27.27 -5.91
CA LEU A 323 4.35 28.65 -5.67
C LEU A 323 5.50 29.64 -5.92
N ARG A 324 6.71 29.34 -5.45
CA ARG A 324 7.89 30.19 -5.66
C ARG A 324 8.25 30.36 -7.14
N SER A 325 8.07 29.34 -7.98
CA SER A 325 8.32 29.47 -9.42
C SER A 325 7.29 30.34 -10.14
N HIS A 326 6.16 30.63 -9.51
CA HIS A 326 5.11 31.52 -10.02
C HIS A 326 5.22 32.96 -9.52
N ARG A 327 6.30 33.32 -8.81
CA ARG A 327 6.49 34.64 -8.15
C ARG A 327 6.43 35.83 -9.12
N GLU A 328 6.73 35.63 -10.40
CA GLU A 328 6.61 36.66 -11.44
C GLU A 328 5.15 36.98 -11.80
N ARG A 329 4.19 36.15 -11.40
CA ARG A 329 2.76 36.41 -11.58
C ARG A 329 2.25 37.21 -10.39
N SER A 330 1.84 38.45 -10.62
CA SER A 330 1.12 39.28 -9.63
C SER A 330 -0.07 38.51 -9.05
N GLY A 331 -0.24 38.55 -7.73
CA GLY A 331 -1.32 37.84 -7.04
C GLY A 331 -1.27 38.03 -5.52
N TRP A 332 -2.43 37.84 -4.87
CA TRP A 332 -2.60 38.16 -3.44
C TRP A 332 -1.56 37.50 -2.53
N LEU A 333 -1.10 36.29 -2.87
CA LEU A 333 -0.16 35.51 -2.08
C LEU A 333 1.25 36.14 -2.05
N PHE A 334 1.64 36.86 -3.12
CA PHE A 334 2.94 37.52 -3.26
C PHE A 334 2.90 39.01 -2.89
N GLU A 335 1.73 39.50 -2.46
CA GLU A 335 1.51 40.83 -1.90
C GLU A 335 1.19 40.76 -0.39
N LEU A 336 1.32 39.58 0.21
CA LEU A 336 1.06 39.35 1.63
C LEU A 336 2.04 40.11 2.53
N GLN A 337 1.50 40.77 3.55
CA GLN A 337 2.23 41.43 4.63
C GLN A 337 1.81 40.83 5.98
N GLU A 338 2.62 41.02 7.04
CA GLU A 338 2.35 40.43 8.38
C GLU A 338 0.99 40.82 8.97
N ASP A 339 0.46 41.98 8.59
CA ASP A 339 -0.80 42.58 9.05
C ASP A 339 -2.02 42.19 8.19
N CYS A 340 -1.82 41.49 7.08
CA CYS A 340 -2.90 41.05 6.18
C CYS A 340 -3.94 40.24 6.94
N SER A 341 -5.23 40.56 6.70
CA SER A 341 -6.37 39.93 7.36
C SER A 341 -6.41 38.40 7.22
N ALA A 342 -5.87 37.86 6.13
CA ALA A 342 -5.75 36.42 5.89
C ALA A 342 -4.74 35.69 6.79
N LEU A 343 -3.85 36.42 7.49
CA LEU A 343 -2.81 35.87 8.37
C LEU A 343 -3.06 36.18 9.85
N GLN A 344 -4.03 37.03 10.18
CA GLN A 344 -4.25 37.55 11.53
C GLN A 344 -4.61 36.49 12.58
N HIS A 345 -5.08 35.33 12.16
CA HIS A 345 -5.37 34.20 13.05
C HIS A 345 -4.13 33.37 13.41
N LEU A 346 -3.06 33.45 12.61
CA LEU A 346 -1.80 32.75 12.88
C LEU A 346 -0.98 33.48 13.95
N ALA A 347 -0.15 32.74 14.70
CA ALA A 347 0.79 33.35 15.63
C ALA A 347 1.85 34.16 14.86
N VAL A 348 2.40 35.22 15.47
CA VAL A 348 3.40 36.10 14.82
C VAL A 348 4.59 35.31 14.24
N GLY A 349 5.07 34.29 14.95
CA GLY A 349 6.15 33.42 14.48
C GLY A 349 5.76 32.57 13.25
N GLU A 350 4.51 32.12 13.17
CA GLU A 350 4.00 31.35 12.04
C GLU A 350 3.82 32.23 10.79
N ARG A 351 3.33 33.46 10.97
CA ARG A 351 3.23 34.44 9.87
C ARG A 351 4.58 34.70 9.23
N ARG A 352 5.59 34.99 10.05
CA ARG A 352 6.98 35.21 9.59
C ARG A 352 7.56 34.01 8.88
N LEU A 353 7.35 32.82 9.43
CA LEU A 353 7.82 31.58 8.83
C LEU A 353 7.18 31.33 7.46
N LEU A 354 5.88 31.56 7.32
CA LEU A 354 5.15 31.40 6.06
C LEU A 354 5.61 32.43 5.02
N LEU A 355 5.69 33.72 5.38
CA LEU A 355 6.14 34.79 4.48
C LEU A 355 7.58 34.58 4.00
N SER A 356 8.47 34.14 4.90
CA SER A 356 9.85 33.78 4.59
C SER A 356 9.92 32.62 3.59
N ARG A 357 9.15 31.54 3.81
CA ARG A 357 9.12 30.36 2.94
C ARG A 357 8.50 30.63 1.57
N LEU A 358 7.51 31.53 1.49
CA LEU A 358 6.95 32.01 0.23
C LEU A 358 7.87 33.00 -0.50
N GLY A 359 8.83 33.59 0.22
CA GLY A 359 9.73 34.61 -0.32
C GLY A 359 9.02 35.94 -0.56
N VAL A 360 8.03 36.30 0.25
CA VAL A 360 7.17 37.49 0.07
C VAL A 360 7.53 38.62 1.03
N ASP A 361 8.32 38.31 2.06
CA ASP A 361 8.70 39.28 3.07
C ASP A 361 9.52 40.44 2.47
N ALA A 362 8.95 41.65 2.56
CA ALA A 362 9.60 42.93 2.27
C ALA A 362 9.98 43.68 3.57
N SER A 363 9.69 43.12 4.74
CA SER A 363 9.86 43.72 6.07
C SER A 363 10.78 42.93 7.00
N THR A 364 11.31 41.79 6.57
CA THR A 364 12.71 41.53 6.86
C THR A 364 13.49 42.64 6.16
N PRO A 365 14.34 43.41 6.88
CA PRO A 365 15.43 44.05 6.17
C PRO A 365 16.05 42.96 5.30
N ASP A 366 16.46 43.32 4.09
CA ASP A 366 17.35 42.55 3.23
C ASP A 366 18.72 42.23 3.93
N VAL A 367 18.77 42.35 5.25
CA VAL A 367 19.91 42.47 6.13
C VAL A 367 19.48 42.18 7.59
N LEU A 368 18.79 41.07 7.89
CA LEU A 368 19.32 40.28 9.00
C LEU A 368 20.43 39.45 8.37
N THR A 369 21.56 40.11 8.11
CA THR A 369 22.86 39.49 7.93
C THR A 369 22.74 38.04 7.43
N ARG A 370 22.35 37.87 6.16
CA ARG A 370 23.00 36.83 5.34
C ARG A 370 24.46 37.27 5.19
N LEU A 371 25.16 37.35 6.33
CA LEU A 371 26.59 37.27 6.30
C LEU A 371 26.82 35.97 5.55
N PRO A 372 27.57 35.97 4.42
CA PRO A 372 28.18 34.73 4.02
C PRO A 372 28.76 34.14 5.29
N LEU A 373 28.45 32.87 5.54
CA LEU A 373 29.23 32.13 6.52
C LEU A 373 30.69 32.49 6.23
N SER A 374 31.44 32.97 7.24
CA SER A 374 32.89 33.19 7.08
C SER A 374 33.63 31.87 6.78
N ILE A 375 32.89 30.76 6.83
CA ILE A 375 33.27 29.41 6.50
C ILE A 375 32.74 29.04 5.12
N ASP A 376 33.60 28.51 4.27
CA ASP A 376 33.25 27.83 3.02
C ASP A 376 33.38 26.30 3.18
N LEU A 377 33.14 25.54 2.11
CA LEU A 377 33.28 24.08 2.17
C LEU A 377 34.71 23.62 2.50
N ARG A 378 35.75 24.39 2.12
CA ARG A 378 37.15 24.06 2.41
C ARG A 378 37.48 24.28 3.88
N VAL A 379 36.94 25.33 4.48
CA VAL A 379 37.00 25.58 5.92
C VAL A 379 36.30 24.47 6.69
N ILE A 380 35.10 24.05 6.25
CA ILE A 380 34.39 22.92 6.87
C ILE A 380 35.21 21.63 6.77
N HIS A 381 35.86 21.38 5.63
CA HIS A 381 36.75 20.23 5.46
C HIS A 381 37.97 20.31 6.38
N GLY A 382 38.66 21.45 6.46
CA GLY A 382 39.81 21.65 7.33
C GLY A 382 39.48 21.48 8.81
N TRP A 383 38.38 22.08 9.26
CA TRP A 383 37.85 21.89 10.61
C TRP A 383 37.54 20.42 10.91
N TRP A 384 36.92 19.73 9.95
CA TRP A 384 36.62 18.32 10.11
C TRP A 384 37.87 17.44 10.15
N ALA A 385 38.90 17.76 9.36
CA ALA A 385 40.16 17.03 9.36
C ALA A 385 40.86 17.11 10.73
N GLU A 386 40.78 18.25 11.41
CA GLU A 386 41.43 18.46 12.72
C GLU A 386 40.55 18.02 13.90
N ARG A 387 39.27 18.41 13.92
CA ARG A 387 38.37 18.24 15.07
C ARG A 387 37.29 17.17 14.87
N GLY A 388 37.18 16.62 13.67
CA GLY A 388 36.11 15.69 13.28
C GLY A 388 36.06 14.42 14.12
N VAL A 389 37.20 13.90 14.60
CA VAL A 389 37.24 12.69 15.46
C VAL A 389 36.40 12.87 16.73
N ALA A 390 36.50 14.01 17.40
CA ALA A 390 35.75 14.28 18.62
C ALA A 390 34.25 14.45 18.34
N TRP A 391 33.90 15.15 17.26
CA TRP A 391 32.52 15.35 16.82
C TRP A 391 31.85 14.06 16.35
N LEU A 392 32.60 13.22 15.65
CA LEU A 392 32.15 11.91 15.18
C LEU A 392 31.86 10.98 16.35
N LYS A 393 32.72 10.97 17.38
CA LYS A 393 32.47 10.21 18.61
C LYS A 393 31.16 10.66 19.29
N LYS A 394 30.97 11.97 19.47
CA LYS A 394 29.72 12.52 20.05
C LYS A 394 28.49 12.19 19.20
N PHE A 395 28.63 12.21 17.88
CA PHE A 395 27.56 11.84 16.96
C PHE A 395 27.19 10.36 17.09
N ASP A 396 28.19 9.48 17.09
CA ASP A 396 27.99 8.03 17.21
C ASP A 396 27.35 7.67 18.54
N GLU A 397 27.81 8.27 19.65
CA GLU A 397 27.20 8.09 20.97
C GLU A 397 25.72 8.48 20.98
N ARG A 398 25.32 9.55 20.28
CA ARG A 398 23.91 9.97 20.19
C ARG A 398 23.07 9.06 19.29
N LEU A 399 23.67 8.50 18.23
CA LEU A 399 22.95 7.75 17.21
C LEU A 399 22.76 6.28 17.57
N TRP A 400 23.84 5.60 17.99
CA TRP A 400 23.87 4.16 18.17
C TRP A 400 23.62 3.75 19.63
N PRO A 401 22.75 2.77 19.90
CA PRO A 401 22.63 2.16 21.23
C PRO A 401 23.96 1.54 21.67
N ALA A 402 24.36 1.75 22.92
CA ALA A 402 25.62 1.21 23.44
C ALA A 402 25.64 -0.34 23.48
N SER A 403 24.46 -0.97 23.48
CA SER A 403 24.29 -2.42 23.47
C SER A 403 24.49 -3.07 22.09
N VAL A 404 24.68 -2.28 21.03
CA VAL A 404 24.79 -2.79 19.65
C VAL A 404 26.18 -2.50 19.10
N ASP A 405 26.90 -3.55 18.72
CA ASP A 405 28.17 -3.43 18.03
C ASP A 405 27.94 -3.10 16.54
N ARG A 406 28.27 -1.87 16.14
CA ARG A 406 28.17 -1.41 14.75
C ARG A 406 29.04 -2.24 13.80
N SER A 407 30.18 -2.76 14.27
CA SER A 407 31.09 -3.55 13.43
C SER A 407 30.49 -4.89 13.00
N ALA A 408 29.50 -5.39 13.74
CA ALA A 408 28.75 -6.61 13.41
C ALA A 408 27.92 -6.50 12.12
N LEU A 409 27.73 -5.28 11.57
CA LEU A 409 27.16 -5.10 10.24
C LEU A 409 27.96 -5.81 9.12
N LYS A 410 29.27 -6.01 9.33
CA LYS A 410 30.18 -6.75 8.43
C LYS A 410 30.12 -8.28 8.61
N ALA A 411 29.43 -8.79 9.62
CA ALA A 411 29.46 -10.22 9.93
C ALA A 411 28.89 -11.09 8.81
N GLU A 412 29.41 -12.31 8.66
CA GLU A 412 28.86 -13.35 7.79
C GLU A 412 28.68 -14.66 8.59
N PRO A 413 27.45 -15.21 8.71
CA PRO A 413 26.18 -14.63 8.27
C PRO A 413 25.88 -13.28 8.96
N PHE A 414 25.03 -12.46 8.34
CA PHE A 414 24.80 -11.10 8.82
C PHE A 414 24.19 -11.08 10.23
N ASP A 415 24.61 -10.12 11.05
CA ASP A 415 24.07 -9.94 12.40
C ASP A 415 22.70 -9.25 12.34
N ARG A 416 21.65 -9.99 12.75
CA ARG A 416 20.26 -9.49 12.69
C ARG A 416 20.04 -8.28 13.59
N THR A 417 20.67 -8.25 14.76
CA THR A 417 20.49 -7.16 15.73
C THR A 417 21.11 -5.87 15.20
N ALA A 418 22.32 -5.91 14.64
CA ALA A 418 22.99 -4.77 14.04
C ALA A 418 22.20 -4.21 12.84
N TRP A 419 21.75 -5.09 11.93
CA TRP A 419 20.97 -4.68 10.76
C TRP A 419 19.58 -4.15 11.11
N MET A 420 18.86 -4.79 12.04
CA MET A 420 17.58 -4.29 12.54
C MET A 420 17.72 -2.93 13.22
N THR A 421 18.80 -2.73 13.97
CA THR A 421 19.10 -1.43 14.60
C THR A 421 19.31 -0.36 13.55
N LEU A 422 20.14 -0.64 12.54
CA LEU A 422 20.40 0.30 11.45
C LEU A 422 19.12 0.69 10.69
N PHE A 423 18.32 -0.30 10.30
CA PHE A 423 17.07 -0.03 9.59
C PHE A 423 16.09 0.75 10.46
N SER A 424 16.00 0.45 11.75
CA SER A 424 15.09 1.14 12.68
C SER A 424 15.49 2.60 12.87
N LEU A 425 16.78 2.89 13.04
CA LEU A 425 17.30 4.26 13.03
C LEU A 425 16.95 4.98 11.72
N GLY A 426 17.00 4.28 10.58
CA GLY A 426 16.51 4.79 9.30
C GLY A 426 15.01 5.08 9.30
N VAL A 427 14.17 4.16 9.81
CA VAL A 427 12.71 4.32 9.89
C VAL A 427 12.34 5.55 10.71
N PHE A 428 13.02 5.78 11.84
CA PHE A 428 12.69 6.86 12.76
C PHE A 428 13.01 8.26 12.22
N ARG A 429 13.86 8.38 11.18
CA ARG A 429 14.15 9.67 10.52
C ARG A 429 12.92 10.33 9.88
N ARG A 430 11.79 9.63 9.80
CA ARG A 430 10.49 10.20 9.36
C ARG A 430 9.89 11.19 10.37
N TYR A 431 10.27 11.09 11.64
CA TYR A 431 9.69 11.90 12.69
C TYR A 431 10.35 13.28 12.70
N GLY A 432 9.54 14.33 12.64
CA GLY A 432 10.01 15.70 12.79
C GLY A 432 10.15 16.10 14.27
N ARG A 433 10.96 17.12 14.54
CA ARG A 433 11.12 17.74 15.88
C ARG A 433 11.56 16.75 16.98
N VAL A 434 12.33 15.73 16.60
CA VAL A 434 12.94 14.75 17.51
C VAL A 434 14.43 14.61 17.19
N THR A 435 15.19 14.12 18.16
CA THR A 435 16.65 14.00 18.11
C THR A 435 17.10 12.55 17.96
N ASP A 436 18.33 12.35 17.50
CA ASP A 436 18.93 11.02 17.40
C ASP A 436 19.03 10.32 18.75
N GLN A 437 19.27 11.09 19.82
CA GLN A 437 19.27 10.57 21.17
C GLN A 437 17.90 10.04 21.61
N GLN A 438 16.80 10.63 21.16
CA GLN A 438 15.45 10.11 21.43
C GLN A 438 15.16 8.83 20.64
N HIS A 439 15.64 8.74 19.39
CA HIS A 439 15.58 7.51 18.60
C HIS A 439 16.35 6.37 19.27
N ARG A 440 17.59 6.65 19.70
CA ARG A 440 18.42 5.73 20.48
C ARG A 440 17.72 5.32 21.78
N GLY A 441 17.20 6.30 22.52
CA GLY A 441 16.50 6.06 23.79
C GLY A 441 15.30 5.13 23.68
N PHE A 442 14.56 5.17 22.56
CA PHE A 442 13.50 4.20 22.30
C PHE A 442 14.03 2.77 22.11
N LEU A 443 15.14 2.61 21.37
CA LEU A 443 15.78 1.29 21.22
C LEU A 443 16.33 0.77 22.54
N ASP A 444 16.96 1.65 23.34
CA ASP A 444 17.42 1.33 24.70
C ASP A 444 16.24 0.89 25.58
N PHE A 445 15.10 1.57 25.48
CA PHE A 445 13.85 1.21 26.17
C PHE A 445 13.34 -0.17 25.77
N LEU A 446 13.26 -0.48 24.46
CA LEU A 446 12.87 -1.81 23.97
C LEU A 446 13.84 -2.88 24.45
N ASN A 447 15.15 -2.59 24.46
CA ASN A 447 16.18 -3.52 24.88
C ASN A 447 16.11 -3.82 26.38
N SER A 448 15.89 -2.80 27.21
CA SER A 448 15.76 -2.95 28.67
C SER A 448 14.61 -3.87 29.09
N ARG A 449 13.59 -4.05 28.23
CA ARG A 449 12.44 -4.93 28.44
C ARG A 449 12.57 -6.29 27.74
N GLY A 450 13.69 -6.54 27.06
CA GLY A 450 13.91 -7.74 26.24
C GLY A 450 13.12 -7.74 24.92
N TRP A 451 12.30 -6.73 24.66
CA TRP A 451 11.48 -6.63 23.45
C TRP A 451 12.31 -6.44 22.18
N TRP A 452 13.45 -5.75 22.30
CA TRP A 452 14.35 -5.56 21.15
C TRP A 452 14.92 -6.88 20.64
N GLN A 453 15.32 -7.77 21.55
CA GLN A 453 15.79 -9.11 21.19
C GLN A 453 14.70 -9.92 20.48
N THR A 454 13.44 -9.82 20.94
CA THR A 454 12.31 -10.44 20.25
C THR A 454 12.14 -9.89 18.83
N ILE A 455 12.18 -8.57 18.66
CA ILE A 455 12.05 -7.90 17.36
C ILE A 455 13.17 -8.30 16.40
N CYS A 456 14.39 -8.49 16.90
CA CYS A 456 15.55 -8.85 16.09
C CYS A 456 15.53 -10.33 15.68
N GLU A 457 15.26 -11.23 16.63
CA GLU A 457 15.52 -12.67 16.45
C GLU A 457 14.29 -13.49 16.07
N VAL A 458 13.08 -13.05 16.45
CA VAL A 458 11.85 -13.82 16.20
C VAL A 458 11.25 -13.43 14.85
N ASP A 459 11.21 -14.39 13.91
CA ASP A 459 10.49 -14.20 12.65
C ASP A 459 9.00 -13.97 12.95
N PRO A 460 8.43 -12.82 12.54
CA PRO A 460 7.05 -12.49 12.85
C PRO A 460 6.01 -13.47 12.28
N GLU A 461 6.33 -14.21 11.21
CA GLU A 461 5.45 -15.23 10.64
C GLU A 461 5.27 -16.44 11.58
N PHE A 462 6.35 -16.88 12.23
CA PHE A 462 6.36 -18.06 13.08
C PHE A 462 6.21 -17.75 14.58
N GLY A 463 6.41 -16.49 14.97
CA GLY A 463 6.41 -16.04 16.37
C GLY A 463 5.44 -14.89 16.66
N ALA A 464 4.29 -14.85 16.00
CA ALA A 464 3.30 -13.77 16.12
C ALA A 464 2.87 -13.48 17.57
N GLU A 465 2.75 -14.50 18.43
CA GLU A 465 2.40 -14.33 19.85
C GLU A 465 3.45 -13.52 20.62
N ALA A 466 4.74 -13.72 20.35
CA ALA A 466 5.81 -12.95 20.99
C ALA A 466 5.76 -11.47 20.58
N TRP A 467 5.43 -11.21 19.30
CA TRP A 467 5.24 -9.85 18.78
C TRP A 467 4.01 -9.17 19.36
N LEU A 468 2.87 -9.86 19.42
CA LEU A 468 1.64 -9.35 20.06
C LEU A 468 1.83 -9.15 21.56
N GLY A 469 2.65 -9.99 22.20
CA GLY A 469 3.04 -9.86 23.60
C GLY A 469 3.70 -8.51 23.91
N ILE A 470 4.50 -7.96 23.00
CA ILE A 470 5.11 -6.62 23.16
C ILE A 470 4.03 -5.54 23.19
N LEU A 471 3.07 -5.57 22.25
CA LEU A 471 1.98 -4.60 22.21
C LEU A 471 1.05 -4.72 23.41
N ARG A 472 0.74 -5.95 23.84
CA ARG A 472 -0.06 -6.21 25.03
C ARG A 472 0.63 -5.65 26.28
N ALA A 473 1.90 -5.99 26.47
CA ALA A 473 2.67 -5.52 27.61
C ALA A 473 2.80 -3.99 27.61
N TYR A 474 3.07 -3.37 26.46
CA TYR A 474 3.13 -1.91 26.32
C TYR A 474 1.78 -1.23 26.61
N GLY A 475 0.68 -1.75 26.06
CA GLY A 475 -0.66 -1.17 26.21
C GLY A 475 -1.31 -1.38 27.58
N GLU A 476 -0.90 -2.41 28.32
CA GLU A 476 -1.39 -2.72 29.66
C GLU A 476 -0.51 -2.12 30.77
N GLU A 477 0.67 -1.56 30.44
CA GLU A 477 1.56 -0.91 31.38
C GLU A 477 0.90 0.38 31.92
N ARG A 478 0.40 0.33 33.16
CA ARG A 478 -0.21 1.48 33.85
C ARG A 478 0.84 2.53 34.21
N GLN A 479 1.28 3.32 33.25
CA GLN A 479 1.99 4.58 33.48
C GLN A 479 1.06 5.75 33.16
N THR A 480 1.09 6.77 34.01
CA THR A 480 0.28 7.99 33.88
C THR A 480 0.67 8.83 32.65
N ASP A 481 1.86 8.56 32.07
CA ASP A 481 2.37 9.14 30.82
C ASP A 481 2.80 8.01 29.86
N THR A 482 2.29 8.01 28.63
CA THR A 482 2.66 7.05 27.56
C THR A 482 4.03 7.38 26.99
N VAL A 483 5.09 6.81 27.57
CA VAL A 483 6.46 7.04 27.08
C VAL A 483 6.67 6.39 25.71
N PHE A 484 7.27 7.12 24.77
CA PHE A 484 7.59 6.67 23.40
C PHE A 484 6.41 6.26 22.50
N GLU A 485 5.19 6.72 22.76
CA GLU A 485 3.99 6.40 21.96
C GLU A 485 4.20 6.69 20.46
N LEU A 486 4.78 7.85 20.15
CA LEU A 486 5.13 8.25 18.79
C LEU A 486 5.99 7.20 18.06
N TRP A 487 6.92 6.54 18.75
CA TRP A 487 7.80 5.52 18.18
C TRP A 487 7.12 4.15 18.10
N MET A 488 6.24 3.83 19.05
CA MET A 488 5.42 2.62 19.01
C MET A 488 4.44 2.61 17.82
N ASP A 489 4.04 3.77 17.28
CA ASP A 489 3.32 3.86 15.99
C ASP A 489 4.10 3.28 14.79
N SER A 490 5.41 3.08 14.94
CA SER A 490 6.25 2.40 13.94
C SER A 490 6.38 0.90 14.15
N PHE A 491 5.71 0.31 15.14
CA PHE A 491 5.74 -1.13 15.37
C PHE A 491 5.35 -1.97 14.13
N PRO A 492 4.31 -1.62 13.34
CA PRO A 492 4.01 -2.34 12.09
C PRO A 492 5.12 -2.23 11.02
N ARG A 493 5.92 -1.16 11.07
CA ARG A 493 7.07 -0.98 10.17
C ARG A 493 8.25 -1.82 10.62
N LEU A 494 8.51 -1.89 11.92
CA LEU A 494 9.51 -2.79 12.51
C LEU A 494 9.16 -4.25 12.21
N TYR A 495 7.88 -4.64 12.33
CA TYR A 495 7.39 -5.95 11.92
C TYR A 495 7.73 -6.28 10.47
N ARG A 496 7.45 -5.33 9.55
CA ARG A 496 7.74 -5.55 8.12
C ARG A 496 9.23 -5.69 7.87
N VAL A 497 10.05 -4.83 8.47
CA VAL A 497 11.51 -4.90 8.32
C VAL A 497 12.03 -6.24 8.85
N ALA A 498 11.57 -6.69 10.03
CA ALA A 498 11.97 -7.96 10.61
C ALA A 498 11.60 -9.16 9.73
N ARG A 499 10.37 -9.17 9.19
CA ARG A 499 9.86 -10.23 8.31
C ARG A 499 10.67 -10.37 7.02
N TRP A 500 11.05 -9.26 6.42
CA TRP A 500 11.73 -9.23 5.12
C TRP A 500 13.23 -8.91 5.24
N LEU A 501 13.80 -9.01 6.45
CA LEU A 501 15.14 -8.53 6.76
C LEU A 501 16.19 -9.13 5.83
N ASN A 502 16.15 -10.45 5.60
CA ASN A 502 17.11 -11.14 4.74
C ASN A 502 17.15 -10.53 3.34
N VAL A 503 15.98 -10.22 2.77
CA VAL A 503 15.88 -9.59 1.44
C VAL A 503 16.44 -8.17 1.50
N TYR A 504 16.03 -7.37 2.48
CA TYR A 504 16.48 -5.98 2.59
C TYR A 504 17.98 -5.87 2.81
N VAL A 505 18.58 -6.73 3.65
CA VAL A 505 20.03 -6.83 3.83
C VAL A 505 20.71 -7.14 2.49
N HIS A 506 20.22 -8.15 1.77
CA HIS A 506 20.76 -8.53 0.46
C HIS A 506 20.71 -7.38 -0.56
N LEU A 507 19.62 -6.61 -0.61
CA LEU A 507 19.50 -5.45 -1.52
C LEU A 507 20.55 -4.38 -1.23
N PHE A 508 20.75 -4.05 0.05
CA PHE A 508 21.72 -3.03 0.44
C PHE A 508 23.16 -3.52 0.26
N GLN A 509 23.48 -4.77 0.61
CA GLN A 509 24.81 -5.35 0.39
C GLN A 509 25.19 -5.46 -1.09
N THR A 510 24.21 -5.63 -1.98
CA THR A 510 24.45 -5.72 -3.43
C THR A 510 24.47 -4.37 -4.13
N LEU A 511 24.31 -3.25 -3.40
CA LEU A 511 24.31 -1.90 -3.98
C LEU A 511 25.58 -1.59 -4.78
N ASP A 512 26.74 -2.08 -4.32
CA ASP A 512 28.02 -1.89 -5.02
C ASP A 512 28.09 -2.52 -6.41
N ARG A 513 27.18 -3.47 -6.70
CA ARG A 513 27.10 -4.15 -8.00
C ARG A 513 26.11 -3.48 -8.95
N ARG A 514 25.43 -2.42 -8.51
CA ARG A 514 24.37 -1.74 -9.27
C ARG A 514 24.91 -0.53 -10.01
N GLU A 515 24.40 -0.34 -11.23
CA GLU A 515 24.57 0.93 -11.96
C GLU A 515 23.65 2.02 -11.40
N SER A 516 23.96 3.30 -11.63
CA SER A 516 23.21 4.44 -11.10
C SER A 516 21.71 4.41 -11.44
N GLY A 517 21.34 3.92 -12.64
CA GLY A 517 19.94 3.75 -13.04
C GLY A 517 19.21 2.71 -12.19
N SER A 518 19.84 1.57 -11.93
CA SER A 518 19.27 0.46 -11.13
C SER A 518 19.27 0.75 -9.63
N ALA A 519 20.18 1.60 -9.15
CA ALA A 519 20.20 2.03 -7.75
C ALA A 519 18.96 2.84 -7.34
N SER A 520 18.28 3.48 -8.31
CA SER A 520 17.01 4.19 -8.06
C SER A 520 15.88 3.27 -7.57
N PHE A 521 15.97 1.96 -7.86
CA PHE A 521 15.01 0.94 -7.43
C PHE A 521 15.36 0.28 -6.08
N LEU A 522 16.44 0.68 -5.40
CA LEU A 522 16.92 0.06 -4.15
C LEU A 522 15.82 -0.13 -3.10
N LEU A 523 14.89 0.82 -2.98
CA LEU A 523 13.79 0.78 -2.01
C LEU A 523 12.51 0.10 -2.53
N SER A 524 12.48 -0.35 -3.79
CA SER A 524 11.27 -0.86 -4.45
C SER A 524 11.57 -2.20 -5.15
N PRO A 525 11.93 -3.25 -4.38
CA PRO A 525 12.39 -4.53 -4.95
C PRO A 525 11.37 -5.19 -5.88
N ALA A 526 10.07 -5.15 -5.57
CA ALA A 526 9.01 -5.68 -6.44
C ALA A 526 8.88 -4.96 -7.79
N SER A 527 9.46 -3.77 -7.94
CA SER A 527 9.47 -2.97 -9.17
C SER A 527 10.88 -2.86 -9.78
N ASP A 528 11.86 -3.57 -9.23
CA ASP A 528 13.25 -3.56 -9.69
C ASP A 528 13.42 -4.53 -10.87
N PRO A 529 13.69 -4.04 -12.09
CA PRO A 529 13.84 -4.91 -13.27
C PRO A 529 15.00 -5.90 -13.12
N SER A 530 16.04 -5.55 -12.34
CA SER A 530 17.20 -6.42 -12.12
C SER A 530 16.90 -7.64 -11.25
N LEU A 531 15.76 -7.64 -10.56
CA LEU A 531 15.29 -8.74 -9.71
C LEU A 531 14.16 -9.56 -10.36
N SER A 532 13.77 -9.23 -11.59
CA SER A 532 12.74 -9.98 -12.32
C SER A 532 13.15 -11.45 -12.48
N GLY A 533 12.29 -12.37 -12.04
CA GLY A 533 12.55 -13.82 -12.09
C GLY A 533 13.39 -14.38 -10.93
N SER A 534 13.79 -13.56 -9.95
CA SER A 534 14.55 -14.00 -8.77
C SER A 534 13.70 -14.63 -7.66
N GLY A 535 12.36 -14.51 -7.76
CA GLY A 535 11.44 -14.92 -6.69
C GLY A 535 11.37 -13.93 -5.51
N ILE A 536 12.08 -12.80 -5.57
CA ILE A 536 12.03 -11.74 -4.55
C ILE A 536 10.75 -10.90 -4.73
N ASP A 537 9.81 -11.01 -3.79
CA ASP A 537 8.57 -10.23 -3.74
C ASP A 537 8.42 -9.45 -2.42
N ALA A 538 9.50 -8.76 -2.01
CA ALA A 538 9.46 -7.97 -0.78
C ALA A 538 8.69 -6.64 -0.99
N PRO A 539 7.92 -6.15 0.01
CA PRO A 539 7.26 -4.86 -0.08
C PRO A 539 8.23 -3.69 -0.17
N THR A 540 7.80 -2.59 -0.78
CA THR A 540 8.61 -1.36 -0.88
C THR A 540 8.96 -0.76 0.48
N LEU A 541 10.22 -0.30 0.60
CA LEU A 541 10.77 0.50 1.68
C LEU A 541 10.61 2.01 1.45
N SER A 542 10.17 2.45 0.26
CA SER A 542 10.07 3.88 -0.10
C SER A 542 9.20 4.69 0.87
N GLY A 543 8.10 4.10 1.34
CA GLY A 543 7.21 4.71 2.35
C GLY A 543 7.69 4.58 3.81
N ILE A 544 8.76 3.81 4.05
CA ILE A 544 9.28 3.47 5.38
C ILE A 544 10.58 4.23 5.65
N LEU A 545 11.57 4.14 4.76
CA LEU A 545 12.88 4.74 4.97
C LEU A 545 12.95 6.20 4.49
N ARG A 546 12.42 6.55 3.31
CA ARG A 546 12.55 7.92 2.73
C ARG A 546 13.99 8.44 2.89
N LEU A 547 14.19 9.54 3.65
CA LEU A 547 15.51 10.13 3.94
C LEU A 547 16.42 9.21 4.78
N GLY A 548 15.86 8.26 5.51
CA GLY A 548 16.58 7.25 6.28
C GLY A 548 17.46 6.33 5.43
N GLN A 549 17.19 6.19 4.13
CA GLN A 549 18.06 5.41 3.23
C GLN A 549 19.49 5.95 3.19
N HIS A 550 19.65 7.27 3.23
CA HIS A 550 20.96 7.93 3.18
C HIS A 550 21.77 7.63 4.43
N LEU A 551 21.10 7.55 5.59
CA LEU A 551 21.72 7.09 6.83
C LEU A 551 22.17 5.64 6.73
N VAL A 552 21.31 4.75 6.23
CA VAL A 552 21.67 3.32 6.09
C VAL A 552 22.90 3.18 5.20
N ILE A 553 22.89 3.80 4.02
CA ILE A 553 24.01 3.72 3.06
C ILE A 553 25.28 4.33 3.65
N ARG A 554 25.18 5.49 4.30
CA ARG A 554 26.32 6.13 4.97
C ARG A 554 26.94 5.23 6.04
N GLU A 555 26.15 4.65 6.92
CA GLU A 555 26.70 3.80 7.98
C GLU A 555 27.32 2.53 7.39
N LEU A 556 26.75 1.95 6.32
CA LEU A 556 27.34 0.81 5.62
C LEU A 556 28.67 1.16 4.93
N LEU A 557 28.81 2.37 4.39
CA LEU A 557 30.08 2.88 3.87
C LEU A 557 31.10 3.11 5.01
N ARG A 558 30.67 3.66 6.14
CA ARG A 558 31.52 3.91 7.33
C ARG A 558 32.08 2.65 7.96
N VAL A 559 31.36 1.53 7.79
CA VAL A 559 31.82 0.20 8.18
C VAL A 559 32.17 -0.63 6.96
N ASP A 560 32.70 -0.07 5.87
CA ASP A 560 33.24 -0.78 4.70
C ASP A 560 32.43 -1.99 4.18
N VAL A 561 31.11 -2.02 4.38
CA VAL A 561 30.20 -3.00 3.75
C VAL A 561 29.96 -2.57 2.31
N LEU A 562 30.02 -1.26 2.06
CA LEU A 562 29.93 -0.63 0.75
C LEU A 562 31.18 0.19 0.47
N SER A 563 31.46 0.39 -0.81
CA SER A 563 32.65 1.11 -1.30
C SER A 563 32.43 1.82 -2.65
N SER A 564 31.36 1.48 -3.37
CA SER A 564 31.13 1.98 -4.73
C SER A 564 30.86 3.48 -4.79
N GLN A 565 31.15 4.07 -5.95
CA GLN A 565 30.85 5.48 -6.21
C GLN A 565 29.35 5.78 -6.14
N VAL A 566 28.50 4.84 -6.54
CA VAL A 566 27.04 4.95 -6.46
C VAL A 566 26.60 5.04 -5.00
N ALA A 567 27.12 4.18 -4.12
CA ALA A 567 26.85 4.26 -2.69
C ALA A 567 27.29 5.60 -2.10
N LYS A 568 28.49 6.09 -2.45
CA LYS A 568 29.00 7.41 -2.01
C LYS A 568 28.05 8.55 -2.43
N GLN A 569 27.57 8.54 -3.67
CA GLN A 569 26.60 9.54 -4.16
C GLN A 569 25.27 9.53 -3.38
N MET A 570 24.90 8.39 -2.79
CA MET A 570 23.66 8.21 -2.04
C MET A 570 23.82 8.43 -0.52
N ALA A 571 25.03 8.74 -0.04
CA ALA A 571 25.34 8.87 1.39
C ALA A 571 25.02 10.26 1.99
N PHE A 572 24.38 11.15 1.24
CA PHE A 572 24.14 12.54 1.64
C PHE A 572 22.65 12.83 1.79
N ALA A 573 22.16 12.95 3.03
CA ALA A 573 20.75 13.19 3.30
C ALA A 573 20.35 14.63 2.90
N PRO A 574 19.48 14.83 1.89
CA PRO A 574 19.04 16.16 1.46
C PRO A 574 17.95 16.70 2.38
N ARG A 575 18.28 16.92 3.65
CA ARG A 575 17.37 17.53 4.63
C ARG A 575 17.21 19.01 4.34
N SER A 576 16.05 19.57 4.64
CA SER A 576 15.81 21.01 4.45
C SER A 576 16.86 21.87 5.14
N SER A 577 17.33 21.49 6.33
CA SER A 577 18.39 22.22 7.04
C SER A 577 19.75 22.14 6.34
N VAL A 578 20.07 21.00 5.72
CA VAL A 578 21.31 20.81 4.95
C VAL A 578 21.23 21.55 3.62
N ILE A 579 20.09 21.50 2.93
CA ILE A 579 19.85 22.29 1.71
C ILE A 579 19.96 23.79 2.05
N ASP A 580 19.30 24.25 3.12
CA ASP A 580 19.39 25.63 3.60
C ASP A 580 20.85 26.00 3.98
N LEU A 581 21.68 25.05 4.46
CA LEU A 581 23.12 25.26 4.66
C LEU A 581 23.86 25.41 3.32
N MET A 582 23.64 24.53 2.35
CA MET A 582 24.28 24.59 1.03
C MET A 582 23.94 25.90 0.29
N THR A 583 22.69 26.35 0.38
CA THR A 583 22.26 27.66 -0.13
C THR A 583 23.02 28.80 0.56
N ARG A 584 23.20 28.74 1.89
CA ARG A 584 23.98 29.75 2.64
C ARG A 584 25.47 29.75 2.29
N LEU A 585 26.00 28.62 1.82
CA LEU A 585 27.37 28.48 1.31
C LEU A 585 27.49 28.93 -0.16
N GLY A 586 26.41 29.37 -0.80
CA GLY A 586 26.41 29.88 -2.18
C GLY A 586 25.96 28.87 -3.25
N HIS A 587 25.40 27.72 -2.85
CA HIS A 587 24.97 26.66 -3.77
C HIS A 587 23.44 26.54 -3.83
N ASP A 588 22.80 27.34 -4.68
CA ASP A 588 21.33 27.50 -4.73
C ASP A 588 20.58 26.36 -5.45
N ASN A 589 21.28 25.50 -6.21
CA ASN A 589 20.68 24.46 -7.06
C ASN A 589 20.82 23.02 -6.50
N VAL A 590 20.89 22.88 -5.18
CA VAL A 590 21.09 21.58 -4.51
C VAL A 590 19.77 21.04 -3.97
N GLN A 591 19.31 19.89 -4.47
CA GLN A 591 18.03 19.29 -4.05
C GLN A 591 18.14 17.80 -3.69
N THR A 592 19.10 17.07 -4.25
CA THR A 592 19.27 15.63 -4.05
C THR A 592 20.62 15.28 -3.41
N SER A 593 20.75 14.05 -2.91
CA SER A 593 22.04 13.51 -2.43
C SER A 593 23.14 13.61 -3.49
N THR A 594 22.79 13.31 -4.76
CA THR A 594 23.70 13.41 -5.89
C THR A 594 24.12 14.84 -6.16
N ASP A 595 23.23 15.82 -6.02
CA ASP A 595 23.58 17.24 -6.17
C ASP A 595 24.54 17.70 -5.07
N ILE A 596 24.29 17.30 -3.82
CA ILE A 596 25.19 17.61 -2.68
C ILE A 596 26.57 17.04 -2.96
N PHE A 597 26.65 15.76 -3.31
CA PHE A 597 27.92 15.10 -3.59
C PHE A 597 28.65 15.72 -4.77
N ARG A 598 27.94 16.07 -5.86
CA ARG A 598 28.53 16.74 -7.02
C ARG A 598 29.20 18.06 -6.62
N VAL A 599 28.50 18.91 -5.86
CA VAL A 599 29.07 20.18 -5.38
C VAL A 599 30.30 19.95 -4.51
N LEU A 600 30.26 18.97 -3.59
CA LEU A 600 31.41 18.66 -2.74
C LEU A 600 32.63 18.20 -3.57
N VAL A 601 32.41 17.39 -4.61
CA VAL A 601 33.48 16.95 -5.52
C VAL A 601 34.04 18.11 -6.33
N GLU A 602 33.19 19.03 -6.79
CA GLU A 602 33.61 20.22 -7.53
C GLU A 602 34.46 21.17 -6.67
N GLU A 603 34.13 21.33 -5.39
CA GLU A 603 34.78 22.30 -4.49
C GLU A 603 35.99 21.74 -3.72
N LEU A 604 35.94 20.46 -3.34
CA LEU A 604 36.93 19.79 -2.49
C LEU A 604 37.74 18.72 -3.23
N GLY A 605 37.24 18.20 -4.35
CA GLY A 605 37.80 17.03 -5.02
C GLY A 605 37.21 15.71 -4.51
N ALA A 606 37.39 14.63 -5.28
CA ALA A 606 36.73 13.35 -5.04
C ALA A 606 37.15 12.63 -3.75
N GLU A 607 38.39 12.84 -3.30
CA GLU A 607 38.91 12.25 -2.06
C GLU A 607 38.32 12.95 -0.83
N ASP A 608 38.36 14.28 -0.81
CA ASP A 608 37.96 15.10 0.34
C ASP A 608 36.43 15.25 0.46
N ALA A 609 35.67 15.08 -0.63
CA ALA A 609 34.20 15.15 -0.63
C ALA A 609 33.52 14.15 0.32
N CYS A 610 34.24 13.11 0.77
CA CYS A 610 33.72 12.11 1.71
C CYS A 610 34.03 12.44 3.18
N PHE A 611 34.69 13.56 3.49
CA PHE A 611 35.03 13.99 4.85
C PHE A 611 35.71 12.89 5.70
N GLY A 612 36.72 12.22 5.13
CA GLY A 612 37.42 11.11 5.80
C GLY A 612 36.52 9.91 6.12
N GLY A 613 35.47 9.70 5.32
CA GLY A 613 34.48 8.64 5.53
C GLY A 613 33.29 9.05 6.41
N ALA A 614 33.20 10.30 6.86
CA ALA A 614 32.06 10.80 7.63
C ALA A 614 30.85 11.22 6.75
N TYR A 615 31.08 11.43 5.45
CA TYR A 615 30.06 11.83 4.48
C TYR A 615 29.28 13.07 4.91
N ASP A 616 27.98 12.94 5.15
CA ASP A 616 27.09 14.07 5.42
C ASP A 616 27.04 14.53 6.88
N ILE A 617 27.70 13.81 7.80
CA ILE A 617 27.70 14.11 9.23
C ILE A 617 28.16 15.56 9.51
N PRO A 618 29.26 16.07 8.92
CA PRO A 618 29.70 17.45 9.17
C PRO A 618 28.64 18.46 8.76
N LEU A 619 28.04 18.28 7.58
CA LEU A 619 26.97 19.14 7.08
C LEU A 619 25.73 19.07 7.98
N GLN A 620 25.35 17.87 8.46
CA GLN A 620 24.23 17.70 9.39
C GLN A 620 24.45 18.43 10.72
N LEU A 621 25.68 18.39 11.26
CA LEU A 621 26.03 19.07 12.51
C LEU A 621 25.98 20.61 12.37
N LEU A 622 26.39 21.13 11.21
CA LEU A 622 26.43 22.57 10.93
C LEU A 622 25.09 23.15 10.45
N ALA A 623 24.22 22.30 9.91
CA ALA A 623 22.93 22.70 9.34
C ALA A 623 22.00 23.39 10.35
N THR A 624 22.15 23.10 11.64
CA THR A 624 21.36 23.71 12.72
C THR A 624 21.98 25.04 13.15
N THR A 625 21.21 26.12 13.08
CA THR A 625 21.69 27.52 13.19
C THR A 625 22.33 27.90 14.53
N ASP A 626 22.10 27.12 15.60
CA ASP A 626 22.70 27.32 16.94
C ASP A 626 23.34 26.03 17.48
N SER A 627 24.01 25.26 16.61
CA SER A 627 24.72 24.07 17.06
C SER A 627 26.07 24.44 17.67
N ALA A 628 26.48 23.71 18.72
CA ALA A 628 27.83 23.83 19.26
C ALA A 628 28.91 23.55 18.20
N ALA A 629 28.62 22.70 17.20
CA ALA A 629 29.51 22.45 16.07
C ALA A 629 29.67 23.67 15.17
N ARG A 630 28.61 24.45 14.97
CA ARG A 630 28.65 25.68 14.18
C ARG A 630 29.52 26.75 14.84
N ARG A 631 29.35 26.96 16.14
CA ARG A 631 30.21 27.88 16.90
C ARG A 631 31.68 27.43 16.93
N ASP A 632 31.90 26.12 16.98
CA ASP A 632 33.25 25.54 16.96
C ASP A 632 33.95 25.74 15.62
N VAL A 633 33.28 25.51 14.48
CA VAL A 633 33.88 25.74 13.16
C VAL A 633 34.12 27.23 12.87
N GLU A 634 33.22 28.11 13.33
CA GLU A 634 33.39 29.57 13.19
C GLU A 634 34.61 30.05 14.01
N ARG A 635 34.78 29.58 15.26
CA ARG A 635 35.97 29.89 16.08
C ARG A 635 37.27 29.29 15.52
N TRP A 636 37.20 28.09 14.96
CA TRP A 636 38.34 27.45 14.30
C TRP A 636 38.79 28.26 13.08
N ALA A 637 37.83 28.76 12.29
CA ALA A 637 38.11 29.61 11.13
C ALA A 637 38.72 30.96 11.53
N ASP A 638 38.34 31.51 12.70
CA ASP A 638 38.85 32.78 13.22
C ASP A 638 40.24 32.68 13.90
N GLY A 639 40.81 31.48 14.05
CA GLY A 639 42.20 31.28 14.49
C GLY A 639 42.48 31.51 15.99
N MET A 640 41.50 31.33 16.88
CA MET A 640 41.72 31.46 18.34
C MET A 640 42.56 30.29 18.90
N SER A 641 43.64 30.62 19.63
CA SER A 641 44.66 29.67 20.13
C SER A 641 44.16 28.71 21.23
N GLU A 642 44.83 27.57 21.36
CA GLU A 642 44.53 26.44 22.27
C GLU A 642 44.30 26.78 23.75
N ASP A 643 44.73 27.94 24.25
CA ASP A 643 44.56 28.34 25.66
C ASP A 643 43.10 28.61 26.07
N ASP A 644 42.20 28.96 25.13
CA ASP A 644 40.77 29.18 25.43
C ASP A 644 39.94 27.87 25.37
N ALA A 645 40.54 26.75 24.98
CA ALA A 645 39.86 25.44 24.86
C ALA A 645 39.64 24.74 26.21
N GLN A 646 40.40 25.12 27.25
CA GLN A 646 40.28 24.54 28.60
C GLN A 646 39.00 24.98 29.33
N ASP A 647 38.44 26.15 29.01
CA ASP A 647 37.19 26.61 29.63
C ASP A 647 35.97 25.80 29.15
N LEU A 648 36.04 25.15 27.98
CA LEU A 648 34.96 24.35 27.41
C LEU A 648 34.90 22.92 27.97
N GLU A 649 35.99 22.38 28.53
CA GLU A 649 35.95 21.06 29.18
C GLU A 649 35.13 21.07 30.49
N THR A 650 34.95 22.27 31.06
CA THR A 650 34.16 22.50 32.28
C THR A 650 32.67 22.70 31.96
N ASP A 651 32.33 23.24 30.78
CA ASP A 651 30.95 23.39 30.29
C ASP A 651 30.43 22.18 29.47
N LEU A 652 31.31 21.23 29.11
CA LEU A 652 31.00 20.01 28.36
C LEU A 652 30.87 18.73 29.23
N ARG A 653 31.02 18.84 30.55
CA ARG A 653 30.52 17.84 31.52
C ARG A 653 29.09 18.19 31.90
#